data_AF-A0A0B3AAT0-F1
#
_entry.id   AF-A0A0B3AAT0-F1
#
_cell.length_a   1.000
_cell.length_b   1.000
_cell.length_c   1.000
_cell.angle_alpha   90.00
_cell.angle_beta   90.00
_cell.angle_gamma   90.00
#
_symmetry.space_group_name_H-M   'P 1'
#
loop_
_entity.id
_entity.type
_entity.pdbx_description
1 polymer ?
#
loop_
_entity_poly.entity_id
_entity_poly.type
_entity_poly.pdbx_seq_one_letter_code
_entity_poly.pdbx_strand_id
1 'polypeptide(L)'
;METQKQISKKQKFGLKYLKILLMIFLFAASLQLASAQAPQPHNIQGRVFADNSKTTGAEANLPVILNDTSSGNVVLTYTQNPGPPPLKGIYSATILGITGDLIIATSYNATHYGTANTTLLSTTTALDVILNQSRPSETNVTIFFPANNSVRNTTDAFNLTANISILGADASDCNATISFSGGYANITQDQQFRIELGDIAYHSHRTAAWNISGIKEGTLNVTVSASCGTDGLNLQGLSSYTILLDIQDTTPPTINLEYPANGTFTNFHNLTFMYNVSENTGLENCSLYINEGLNQTSSNLETYARHNFTIEEAQDGEYEWFVSCFDNSTGRLQGNSTRRAITVDTVAPGISLLSPFNNSVMDSYSLLFEYNVTDSFEVSNCSFILQGQTVEINTSIRLNLSNNFSRSIPGNDYAWQVNCTDRANNPGASPFFRIRTPDFKVYSEDIHLSVANPSEKQNIRINATIFNLGSGNSSLNLTAQFFEGHPLSGGFQLGSDFSLNISAGGNASVEVDYYTRIGSATIFVVLDPVLSTNGSLIESNESNNIANFTINITAYSTFYGSVISDIFLDTSQNLTVFAWMNAVGYDGNIFATDSESIVNFNNLTALGWDLAHLPRLEDFAELDLRINMTNLTDSVNSTFTYLGGARSFSNFTVFNYGILDVPVINSTNNSVFQTGILWDHSDENQGQFNGTQDVVFISKIVSSAYGQYGNVDFEIRIPSRLSALALPEGSVKFYTELS
;
A
#
# COMPACT_ATOMS: atom_id res chain seq x y z
N MET A 1 108.09 -0.61 -15.26
CA MET A 1 106.68 -0.46 -14.85
C MET A 1 106.69 -0.17 -13.35
N GLU A 2 105.84 0.74 -12.87
CA GLU A 2 105.60 1.05 -11.44
C GLU A 2 106.58 1.91 -10.62
N THR A 3 107.44 2.73 -11.23
CA THR A 3 108.26 3.73 -10.47
C THR A 3 108.20 5.16 -10.99
N GLN A 4 107.13 5.55 -11.71
CA GLN A 4 106.96 6.95 -12.14
C GLN A 4 105.56 7.57 -12.01
N LYS A 5 104.55 6.86 -11.48
CA LYS A 5 103.17 7.40 -11.43
C LYS A 5 102.61 7.72 -10.04
N GLN A 6 103.31 7.41 -8.94
CA GLN A 6 102.83 7.73 -7.58
C GLN A 6 103.54 8.90 -6.87
N ILE A 7 104.67 9.41 -7.37
CA ILE A 7 105.37 10.57 -6.75
C ILE A 7 104.79 11.92 -7.24
N SER A 8 104.07 11.92 -8.37
CA SER A 8 103.48 13.11 -9.01
C SER A 8 102.16 13.62 -8.38
N LYS A 9 101.47 12.81 -7.54
CA LYS A 9 100.20 13.22 -6.90
C LYS A 9 100.33 13.78 -5.47
N LYS A 10 101.40 13.46 -4.72
CA LYS A 10 101.66 14.04 -3.38
C LYS A 10 102.48 15.35 -3.42
N GLN A 11 103.28 15.60 -4.46
CA GLN A 11 103.96 16.89 -4.67
C GLN A 11 103.05 17.99 -5.24
N LYS A 12 101.86 17.65 -5.76
CA LYS A 12 100.84 18.63 -6.22
C LYS A 12 99.83 19.06 -5.14
N PHE A 13 99.84 18.43 -3.97
CA PHE A 13 98.95 18.77 -2.84
C PHE A 13 99.58 19.79 -1.87
N GLY A 14 100.90 19.72 -1.65
CA GLY A 14 101.64 20.67 -0.82
C GLY A 14 101.87 22.05 -1.47
N LEU A 15 101.87 22.12 -2.82
CA LEU A 15 102.12 23.37 -3.55
C LEU A 15 100.88 24.26 -3.70
N LYS A 16 99.66 23.72 -3.51
CA LYS A 16 98.42 24.51 -3.44
C LYS A 16 98.26 25.18 -2.08
N TYR A 17 98.57 24.50 -0.97
CA TYR A 17 98.56 25.11 0.36
C TYR A 17 99.71 26.08 0.56
N LEU A 18 100.91 25.82 0.04
CA LEU A 18 102.01 26.77 0.13
C LEU A 18 101.79 28.00 -0.77
N LYS A 19 101.10 27.90 -1.91
CA LYS A 19 100.69 29.08 -2.71
C LYS A 19 99.50 29.84 -2.11
N ILE A 20 98.60 29.19 -1.36
CA ILE A 20 97.52 29.85 -0.62
C ILE A 20 98.07 30.50 0.66
N LEU A 21 98.99 29.85 1.38
CA LEU A 21 99.64 30.44 2.56
C LEU A 21 100.61 31.56 2.16
N LEU A 22 101.34 31.42 1.04
CA LEU A 22 102.24 32.45 0.53
C LEU A 22 101.48 33.55 -0.24
N MET A 23 100.29 33.31 -0.81
CA MET A 23 99.36 34.39 -1.21
C MET A 23 98.79 35.10 0.02
N ILE A 24 98.41 34.38 1.09
CA ILE A 24 97.94 35.00 2.33
C ILE A 24 99.09 35.77 3.01
N PHE A 25 100.35 35.33 2.91
CA PHE A 25 101.51 36.02 3.47
C PHE A 25 102.06 37.14 2.56
N LEU A 26 101.96 37.05 1.22
CA LEU A 26 102.28 38.16 0.30
C LEU A 26 101.13 39.18 0.18
N PHE A 27 99.88 38.81 0.46
CA PHE A 27 98.76 39.75 0.63
C PHE A 27 98.81 40.37 2.04
N ALA A 28 99.24 39.64 3.08
CA ALA A 28 99.46 40.19 4.42
C ALA A 28 100.74 41.02 4.58
N ALA A 29 101.75 40.85 3.70
CA ALA A 29 102.97 41.68 3.70
C ALA A 29 102.95 42.84 2.70
N SER A 30 101.84 43.05 1.97
CA SER A 30 101.54 44.28 1.25
C SER A 30 100.28 45.00 1.77
N LEU A 31 99.61 44.47 2.79
CA LEU A 31 98.73 45.28 3.64
C LEU A 31 99.63 46.10 4.58
N GLN A 32 100.08 47.26 4.08
CA GLN A 32 100.11 48.40 4.97
C GLN A 32 98.68 48.56 5.50
N LEU A 33 98.42 48.00 6.68
CA LEU A 33 97.31 48.40 7.53
C LEU A 33 97.51 49.90 7.79
N ALA A 34 97.04 50.73 6.84
CA ALA A 34 96.51 52.02 7.21
C ALA A 34 95.43 51.67 8.24
N SER A 35 95.71 51.95 9.52
CA SER A 35 94.70 51.81 10.56
C SER A 35 93.52 52.66 10.11
N ALA A 36 92.44 52.03 9.64
CA ALA A 36 91.18 52.72 9.40
C ALA A 36 90.78 53.28 10.77
N GLN A 37 90.97 54.58 10.94
CA GLN A 37 90.69 55.29 12.17
C GLN A 37 89.20 55.09 12.46
N ALA A 38 88.84 54.61 13.67
CA ALA A 38 87.44 54.44 14.01
C ALA A 38 86.73 55.82 13.94
N PRO A 39 85.54 55.93 13.30
CA PRO A 39 84.80 57.19 13.20
C PRO A 39 84.62 57.83 14.58
N GLN A 40 84.94 59.11 14.70
CA GLN A 40 84.81 59.87 15.95
C GLN A 40 83.67 60.89 15.84
N PRO A 41 83.07 61.32 16.96
CA PRO A 41 82.07 62.39 16.95
C PRO A 41 82.69 63.73 16.52
N HIS A 42 82.12 64.34 15.48
CA HIS A 42 82.51 65.65 14.98
C HIS A 42 81.30 66.60 14.99
N ASN A 43 81.51 67.83 15.43
CA ASN A 43 80.47 68.84 15.49
C ASN A 43 80.35 69.58 14.14
N ILE A 44 79.13 69.67 13.64
CA ILE A 44 78.77 70.45 12.45
C ILE A 44 77.84 71.57 12.91
N GLN A 45 78.14 72.78 12.44
CA GLN A 45 77.28 73.95 12.63
C GLN A 45 77.11 74.67 11.30
N GLY A 46 75.95 75.25 11.08
CA GLY A 46 75.70 75.98 9.86
C GLY A 46 74.40 76.73 9.90
N ARG A 47 74.11 77.42 8.81
CA ARG A 47 72.85 78.12 8.60
C ARG A 47 72.24 77.68 7.28
N VAL A 48 70.92 77.49 7.30
CA VAL A 48 70.12 77.38 6.09
C VAL A 48 69.67 78.77 5.68
N PHE A 49 70.02 79.20 4.47
CA PHE A 49 69.59 80.46 3.87
C PHE A 49 68.40 80.23 2.95
N ALA A 50 67.45 81.17 2.95
CA ALA A 50 66.24 81.07 2.16
C ALA A 50 66.48 81.26 0.65
N ASP A 51 67.53 82.00 0.28
CA ASP A 51 67.88 82.30 -1.11
C ASP A 51 69.38 82.59 -1.27
N ASN A 52 69.83 82.75 -2.53
CA ASN A 52 71.23 82.98 -2.89
C ASN A 52 71.82 84.29 -2.34
N SER A 53 71.01 85.25 -1.88
CA SER A 53 71.53 86.50 -1.32
C SER A 53 72.25 86.30 0.02
N LYS A 54 71.98 85.18 0.72
CA LYS A 54 72.43 84.90 2.08
C LYS A 54 72.08 86.01 3.10
N THR A 55 71.15 86.89 2.76
CA THR A 55 70.69 87.98 3.65
C THR A 55 69.50 87.57 4.51
N THR A 56 68.81 86.49 4.14
CA THR A 56 67.62 85.95 4.80
C THR A 56 67.89 84.51 5.26
N GLY A 57 67.76 84.30 6.57
CA GLY A 57 67.82 82.95 7.15
C GLY A 57 66.51 82.20 6.92
N ALA A 58 66.57 80.89 6.70
CA ALA A 58 65.38 80.06 6.54
C ALA A 58 64.62 79.92 7.88
N GLU A 59 63.32 79.61 7.83
CA GLU A 59 62.48 79.49 9.03
C GLU A 59 62.94 78.33 9.94
N ALA A 60 62.48 78.35 11.20
CA ALA A 60 62.75 77.26 12.15
C ALA A 60 62.00 75.97 11.75
N ASN A 61 62.50 74.84 12.25
CA ASN A 61 61.96 73.50 12.03
C ASN A 61 62.05 72.99 10.59
N LEU A 62 62.92 73.57 9.76
CA LEU A 62 63.26 72.97 8.47
C LEU A 62 64.25 71.82 8.70
N PRO A 63 64.01 70.64 8.11
CA PRO A 63 64.91 69.50 8.24
C PRO A 63 66.25 69.80 7.56
N VAL A 64 67.33 69.36 8.20
CA VAL A 64 68.69 69.36 7.66
C VAL A 64 69.25 67.95 7.82
N ILE A 65 69.39 67.25 6.71
CA ILE A 65 69.93 65.90 6.60
C ILE A 65 71.42 66.02 6.34
N LEU A 66 72.24 65.61 7.30
CA LEU A 66 73.68 65.48 7.16
C LEU A 66 74.01 64.04 6.80
N ASN A 67 74.68 63.83 5.68
CA ASN A 67 75.08 62.51 5.19
C ASN A 67 76.60 62.48 5.00
N ASP A 68 77.28 61.65 5.78
CA ASP A 68 78.67 61.28 5.53
C ASP A 68 78.71 60.20 4.44
N THR A 69 79.19 60.55 3.25
CA THR A 69 79.18 59.62 2.11
C THR A 69 80.25 58.54 2.22
N SER A 70 81.18 58.64 3.16
CA SER A 70 82.29 57.70 3.34
C SER A 70 81.94 56.65 4.39
N SER A 71 81.32 57.06 5.51
CA SER A 71 80.87 56.14 6.56
C SER A 71 79.41 55.67 6.40
N GLY A 72 78.62 56.37 5.58
CA GLY A 72 77.17 56.15 5.45
C GLY A 72 76.37 56.64 6.67
N ASN A 73 77.00 57.39 7.59
CA ASN A 73 76.32 57.95 8.75
C ASN A 73 75.40 59.10 8.31
N VAL A 74 74.11 59.00 8.62
CA VAL A 74 73.12 60.03 8.32
C VAL A 74 72.53 60.57 9.62
N VAL A 75 72.54 61.89 9.80
CA VAL A 75 72.00 62.59 10.96
C VAL A 75 70.97 63.62 10.48
N LEU A 76 69.75 63.53 11.00
CA LEU A 76 68.71 64.53 10.80
C LEU A 76 68.73 65.53 11.97
N THR A 77 68.87 66.80 11.66
CA THR A 77 68.70 67.92 12.61
C THR A 77 67.72 68.93 12.01
N TYR A 78 67.39 69.98 12.76
CA TYR A 78 66.43 70.99 12.33
C TYR A 78 66.97 72.39 12.54
N THR A 79 66.57 73.31 11.67
CA THR A 79 66.86 74.72 11.85
C THR A 79 66.18 75.28 13.11
N GLN A 80 66.88 76.18 13.78
CA GLN A 80 66.44 76.90 14.97
C GLN A 80 66.53 78.41 14.70
N ASN A 81 65.63 79.15 15.35
CA ASN A 81 65.61 80.60 15.30
C ASN A 81 66.14 81.16 16.62
N PRO A 82 67.41 81.58 16.69
CA PRO A 82 67.89 82.33 17.85
C PRO A 82 67.17 83.69 17.91
N GLY A 83 66.64 84.06 19.08
CA GLY A 83 65.88 85.31 19.26
C GLY A 83 66.70 86.58 18.98
N PRO A 84 66.09 87.73 18.60
CA PRO A 84 66.76 88.89 17.98
C PRO A 84 67.89 89.50 18.84
N PRO A 85 69.02 90.01 18.27
CA PRO A 85 69.35 90.21 16.86
C PRO A 85 70.37 89.18 16.30
N PRO A 86 69.90 88.01 15.85
CA PRO A 86 70.56 87.21 14.83
C PRO A 86 69.61 86.75 13.73
N LEU A 87 70.17 86.47 12.56
CA LEU A 87 69.47 85.82 11.44
C LEU A 87 68.85 84.47 11.88
N LYS A 88 67.77 84.05 11.24
CA LYS A 88 67.08 82.76 11.44
C LYS A 88 67.81 81.57 10.79
N GLY A 89 67.42 80.33 11.07
CA GLY A 89 67.85 79.18 10.29
C GLY A 89 69.16 78.50 10.71
N ILE A 90 69.64 78.68 11.95
CA ILE A 90 70.87 78.00 12.42
C ILE A 90 70.57 76.54 12.70
N TYR A 91 71.48 75.64 12.36
CA TYR A 91 71.41 74.25 12.80
C TYR A 91 72.77 73.81 13.37
N SER A 92 72.72 72.80 14.23
CA SER A 92 73.92 72.12 14.71
C SER A 92 73.61 70.66 14.95
N ALA A 93 74.60 69.81 14.75
CA ALA A 93 74.51 68.38 15.01
C ALA A 93 75.90 67.78 15.19
N THR A 94 75.96 66.61 15.79
CA THR A 94 77.18 65.80 15.87
C THR A 94 77.01 64.60 14.94
N ILE A 95 77.98 64.39 14.03
CA ILE A 95 78.01 63.26 13.10
C ILE A 95 79.21 62.36 13.43
N LEU A 96 79.10 61.05 13.21
CA LEU A 96 80.22 60.12 13.37
C LEU A 96 80.93 59.96 12.04
N GLY A 97 82.20 60.37 11.96
CA GLY A 97 83.01 60.30 10.75
C GLY A 97 84.49 60.42 11.05
N ILE A 98 85.33 60.30 10.04
CA ILE A 98 86.79 60.50 10.10
C ILE A 98 87.11 61.89 9.54
N THR A 99 88.08 62.59 10.15
CA THR A 99 88.54 63.88 9.61
C THR A 99 89.00 63.72 8.16
N GLY A 100 88.41 64.49 7.25
CA GLY A 100 88.61 64.40 5.80
C GLY A 100 87.45 63.78 5.03
N ASP A 101 86.49 63.13 5.71
CA ASP A 101 85.33 62.52 5.05
C ASP A 101 84.43 63.58 4.40
N LEU A 102 83.87 63.26 3.23
CA LEU A 102 82.93 64.14 2.53
C LEU A 102 81.55 64.10 3.21
N ILE A 103 81.09 65.25 3.69
CA ILE A 103 79.76 65.42 4.27
C ILE A 103 78.89 66.23 3.33
N ILE A 104 77.66 65.76 3.11
CA ILE A 104 76.63 66.46 2.36
C ILE A 104 75.50 66.87 3.32
N ALA A 105 75.23 68.16 3.42
CA ALA A 105 74.04 68.69 4.07
C ALA A 105 72.95 68.97 3.03
N THR A 106 71.77 68.39 3.24
CA THR A 106 70.58 68.64 2.44
C THR A 106 69.50 69.24 3.32
N SER A 107 68.93 70.38 2.94
CA SER A 107 67.78 70.97 3.62
C SER A 107 66.69 71.31 2.61
N TYR A 108 65.44 71.26 3.03
CA TYR A 108 64.31 71.52 2.15
C TYR A 108 63.14 72.15 2.91
N ASN A 109 62.32 72.90 2.17
CA ASN A 109 61.02 73.38 2.62
C ASN A 109 59.92 72.77 1.73
N ALA A 110 58.73 73.38 1.73
CA ALA A 110 57.60 72.90 0.94
C ALA A 110 57.88 72.86 -0.58
N THR A 111 58.60 73.85 -1.13
CA THR A 111 58.74 74.08 -2.59
C THR A 111 60.19 74.18 -3.08
N HIS A 112 61.18 74.26 -2.19
CA HIS A 112 62.59 74.43 -2.50
C HIS A 112 63.47 73.52 -1.65
N TYR A 113 64.61 73.13 -2.18
CA TYR A 113 65.66 72.40 -1.47
C TYR A 113 67.04 72.97 -1.79
N GLY A 114 68.01 72.56 -0.99
CA GLY A 114 69.39 72.97 -1.11
C GLY A 114 70.31 71.86 -0.64
N THR A 115 71.45 71.73 -1.32
CA THR A 115 72.52 70.81 -0.92
C THR A 115 73.82 71.58 -0.81
N ALA A 116 74.58 71.35 0.25
CA ALA A 116 75.94 71.83 0.41
C ALA A 116 76.83 70.67 0.82
N ASN A 117 78.11 70.73 0.45
CA ASN A 117 79.08 69.71 0.87
C ASN A 117 80.38 70.35 1.35
N THR A 118 81.08 69.64 2.23
CA THR A 118 82.42 69.99 2.71
C THR A 118 83.12 68.75 3.24
N THR A 119 84.39 68.88 3.60
CA THR A 119 85.12 67.81 4.29
C THR A 119 85.01 68.00 5.80
N LEU A 120 84.90 66.90 6.54
CA LEU A 120 84.81 66.90 7.99
C LEU A 120 86.14 67.37 8.61
N LEU A 121 86.12 68.46 9.36
CA LEU A 121 87.30 69.03 10.02
C LEU A 121 87.52 68.41 11.40
N SER A 122 88.75 68.46 11.92
CA SER A 122 89.07 68.03 13.29
C SER A 122 88.49 68.96 14.38
N THR A 123 87.98 70.13 13.98
CA THR A 123 87.26 71.10 14.80
C THR A 123 85.81 71.22 14.32
N THR A 124 85.02 72.16 14.86
CA THR A 124 83.66 72.41 14.38
C THR A 124 83.66 72.71 12.88
N THR A 125 82.98 71.86 12.10
CA THR A 125 82.84 72.01 10.66
C THR A 125 81.70 72.97 10.35
N ALA A 126 82.01 74.07 9.67
CA ALA A 126 81.00 75.03 9.22
C ALA A 126 80.43 74.62 7.86
N LEU A 127 79.10 74.46 7.76
CA LEU A 127 78.44 74.04 6.53
C LEU A 127 77.11 74.76 6.32
N ASP A 128 77.10 75.80 5.50
CA ASP A 128 75.86 76.51 5.21
C ASP A 128 75.12 75.90 4.01
N VAL A 129 73.80 75.78 4.10
CA VAL A 129 72.93 75.28 3.02
C VAL A 129 72.12 76.45 2.47
N ILE A 130 71.92 76.50 1.15
CA ILE A 130 71.09 77.53 0.50
C ILE A 130 69.93 76.85 -0.21
N LEU A 131 68.69 77.24 0.07
CA LEU A 131 67.49 76.71 -0.59
C LEU A 131 67.31 77.35 -1.98
N ASN A 132 68.17 76.98 -2.92
CA ASN A 132 68.25 77.62 -4.25
C ASN A 132 67.74 76.75 -5.40
N GLN A 133 67.30 75.53 -5.13
CA GLN A 133 66.74 74.62 -6.12
C GLN A 133 65.25 74.41 -5.87
N SER A 134 64.44 74.42 -6.92
CA SER A 134 63.02 74.05 -6.83
C SER A 134 62.90 72.57 -6.46
N ARG A 135 62.06 72.26 -5.47
CA ARG A 135 61.81 70.89 -5.03
C ARG A 135 61.06 70.13 -6.14
N PRO A 136 61.60 69.00 -6.63
CA PRO A 136 60.87 68.16 -7.58
C PRO A 136 59.64 67.53 -6.92
N SER A 137 58.77 66.91 -7.73
CA SER A 137 57.64 66.16 -7.16
C SER A 137 58.14 64.98 -6.31
N GLU A 138 57.39 64.67 -5.27
CA GLU A 138 57.61 63.51 -4.42
C GLU A 138 56.26 62.92 -4.00
N THR A 139 56.09 61.62 -4.22
CA THR A 139 54.88 60.89 -3.86
C THR A 139 54.81 60.60 -2.36
N ASN A 140 53.61 60.72 -1.80
CA ASN A 140 53.28 60.34 -0.43
C ASN A 140 52.10 59.37 -0.45
N VAL A 141 52.38 58.11 -0.11
CA VAL A 141 51.43 56.99 -0.17
C VAL A 141 50.89 56.68 1.23
N THR A 142 49.58 56.48 1.32
CA THR A 142 48.92 55.97 2.54
C THR A 142 47.87 54.93 2.18
N ILE A 143 47.86 53.78 2.88
CA ILE A 143 46.79 52.78 2.72
C ILE A 143 45.78 53.00 3.83
N PHE A 144 44.51 53.24 3.49
CA PHE A 144 43.45 53.52 4.47
C PHE A 144 42.41 52.40 4.57
N PHE A 145 42.37 51.49 3.59
CA PHE A 145 41.58 50.26 3.66
C PHE A 145 42.31 49.16 2.88
N PRO A 146 42.38 47.91 3.39
CA PRO A 146 41.97 47.48 4.73
C PRO A 146 42.87 48.08 5.84
N ALA A 147 42.41 48.00 7.09
CA ALA A 147 43.19 48.47 8.24
C ALA A 147 44.42 47.58 8.46
N ASN A 148 45.52 48.17 8.94
CA ASN A 148 46.72 47.44 9.32
C ASN A 148 46.40 46.39 10.42
N ASN A 149 46.94 45.19 10.28
CA ASN A 149 46.67 44.01 11.13
C ASN A 149 45.23 43.48 11.07
N SER A 150 44.48 43.75 9.99
CA SER A 150 43.15 43.17 9.83
C SER A 150 43.20 41.74 9.28
N VAL A 151 42.24 40.92 9.72
CA VAL A 151 42.03 39.56 9.22
C VAL A 151 41.14 39.61 7.99
N ARG A 152 41.46 38.78 6.99
CA ARG A 152 40.68 38.61 5.75
C ARG A 152 40.47 37.14 5.47
N ASN A 153 39.28 36.81 4.95
CA ASN A 153 38.92 35.46 4.61
C ASN A 153 39.73 34.96 3.41
N THR A 154 40.12 33.69 3.40
CA THR A 154 40.72 33.02 2.24
C THR A 154 39.79 32.99 1.02
N THR A 155 38.47 33.00 1.22
CA THR A 155 37.48 32.79 0.15
C THR A 155 36.85 34.09 -0.40
N ASP A 156 36.89 35.18 0.36
CA ASP A 156 36.26 36.45 -0.03
C ASP A 156 37.26 37.43 -0.63
N ALA A 157 36.95 37.92 -1.83
CA ALA A 157 37.69 39.02 -2.43
C ALA A 157 37.40 40.34 -1.68
N PHE A 158 38.43 41.13 -1.42
CA PHE A 158 38.31 42.42 -0.73
C PHE A 158 39.11 43.51 -1.43
N ASN A 159 38.60 44.74 -1.34
CA ASN A 159 39.30 45.89 -1.91
C ASN A 159 40.42 46.39 -0.98
N LEU A 160 41.53 46.80 -1.57
CA LEU A 160 42.57 47.61 -0.95
C LEU A 160 42.63 48.94 -1.68
N THR A 161 42.57 50.03 -0.93
CA THR A 161 42.59 51.39 -1.45
C THR A 161 43.72 52.19 -0.82
N ALA A 162 44.58 52.73 -1.68
CA ALA A 162 45.66 53.63 -1.30
C ALA A 162 45.37 55.04 -1.80
N ASN A 163 45.79 56.03 -1.03
CA ASN A 163 45.76 57.44 -1.37
C ASN A 163 47.19 57.91 -1.70
N ILE A 164 47.36 58.49 -2.89
CA ILE A 164 48.64 58.99 -3.41
C ILE A 164 48.52 60.51 -3.52
N SER A 165 49.26 61.22 -2.66
CA SER A 165 49.35 62.68 -2.66
C SER A 165 50.73 63.14 -3.12
N ILE A 166 50.84 64.36 -3.66
CA ILE A 166 52.10 64.91 -4.17
C ILE A 166 52.62 66.06 -3.30
N LEU A 167 53.91 66.02 -3.02
CA LEU A 167 54.69 67.05 -2.32
C LEU A 167 55.68 67.73 -3.29
N GLY A 168 56.14 68.94 -2.95
CA GLY A 168 57.17 69.66 -3.72
C GLY A 168 56.64 70.51 -4.86
N ALA A 169 56.08 69.87 -5.89
CA ALA A 169 55.62 70.49 -7.14
C ALA A 169 54.52 69.64 -7.81
N ASP A 170 53.96 70.11 -8.93
CA ASP A 170 53.05 69.30 -9.75
C ASP A 170 53.78 68.08 -10.31
N ALA A 171 53.10 66.93 -10.33
CA ALA A 171 53.66 65.68 -10.84
C ALA A 171 52.96 65.21 -12.12
N SER A 172 53.73 64.69 -13.08
CA SER A 172 53.20 64.09 -14.31
C SER A 172 53.54 62.61 -14.43
N ASP A 173 52.71 61.88 -15.18
CA ASP A 173 52.87 60.44 -15.42
C ASP A 173 53.00 59.59 -14.14
N CYS A 174 52.13 59.87 -13.15
CA CYS A 174 52.13 59.12 -11.90
C CYS A 174 51.50 57.74 -12.06
N ASN A 175 52.08 56.75 -11.38
CA ASN A 175 51.50 55.42 -11.23
C ASN A 175 51.70 54.88 -9.82
N ALA A 176 50.87 53.91 -9.46
CA ALA A 176 50.98 53.15 -8.22
C ALA A 176 51.08 51.66 -8.52
N THR A 177 51.91 50.96 -7.77
CA THR A 177 52.12 49.51 -7.88
C THR A 177 51.90 48.83 -6.54
N ILE A 178 51.16 47.73 -6.53
CA ILE A 178 50.97 46.87 -5.37
C ILE A 178 51.91 45.67 -5.41
N SER A 179 52.38 45.22 -4.24
CA SER A 179 53.17 44.00 -4.08
C SER A 179 52.83 43.28 -2.78
N PHE A 180 53.04 41.96 -2.76
CA PHE A 180 52.70 41.08 -1.65
C PHE A 180 53.92 40.27 -1.20
N SER A 181 54.07 40.05 0.11
CA SER A 181 55.04 39.07 0.62
C SER A 181 54.42 37.67 0.74
N GLY A 182 55.24 36.63 0.59
CA GLY A 182 54.90 35.25 0.98
C GLY A 182 53.83 34.51 0.15
N GLY A 183 53.21 35.15 -0.84
CA GLY A 183 52.27 34.51 -1.76
C GLY A 183 50.97 34.01 -1.10
N TYR A 184 50.52 34.67 -0.04
CA TYR A 184 49.29 34.33 0.70
C TYR A 184 48.02 34.95 0.10
N ALA A 185 48.17 36.02 -0.67
CA ALA A 185 47.10 36.68 -1.40
C ALA A 185 47.62 37.21 -2.74
N ASN A 186 46.71 37.48 -3.68
CA ASN A 186 47.03 38.07 -4.97
C ASN A 186 45.86 38.93 -5.47
N ILE A 187 46.12 39.78 -6.47
CA ILE A 187 45.05 40.51 -7.16
C ILE A 187 44.14 39.53 -7.91
N THR A 188 42.85 39.84 -7.99
CA THR A 188 41.86 39.01 -8.71
C THR A 188 42.16 39.00 -10.21
N GLN A 189 41.72 37.94 -10.90
CA GLN A 189 41.84 37.84 -12.36
C GLN A 189 41.27 39.12 -13.02
N ASP A 190 41.96 39.60 -14.06
CA ASP A 190 41.68 40.83 -14.83
C ASP A 190 42.20 42.17 -14.27
N GLN A 191 42.87 42.18 -13.11
CA GLN A 191 43.53 43.39 -12.60
C GLN A 191 45.03 43.43 -12.90
N GLN A 192 45.57 44.64 -13.00
CA GLN A 192 46.99 44.90 -13.13
C GLN A 192 47.59 45.29 -11.78
N PHE A 193 48.81 44.83 -11.50
CA PHE A 193 49.56 45.27 -10.31
C PHE A 193 49.87 46.76 -10.35
N ARG A 194 49.91 47.37 -11.54
CA ARG A 194 50.17 48.78 -11.79
C ARG A 194 48.87 49.50 -12.16
N ILE A 195 48.62 50.65 -11.54
CA ILE A 195 47.53 51.57 -11.87
C ILE A 195 48.16 52.90 -12.31
N GLU A 196 47.84 53.34 -13.52
CA GLU A 196 48.20 54.67 -14.02
C GLU A 196 47.25 55.71 -13.41
N LEU A 197 47.81 56.72 -12.75
CA LEU A 197 47.09 57.81 -12.08
C LEU A 197 47.10 59.11 -12.89
N GLY A 198 47.99 59.21 -13.88
CA GLY A 198 48.19 60.41 -14.70
C GLY A 198 48.80 61.57 -13.91
N ASP A 199 48.47 62.78 -14.32
CA ASP A 199 49.01 63.99 -13.68
C ASP A 199 48.29 64.32 -12.37
N ILE A 200 49.06 64.68 -11.35
CA ILE A 200 48.58 65.03 -10.02
C ILE A 200 49.18 66.38 -9.62
N ALA A 201 48.32 67.39 -9.49
CA ALA A 201 48.73 68.72 -9.06
C ALA A 201 49.22 68.73 -7.60
N TYR A 202 50.10 69.67 -7.27
CA TYR A 202 50.60 69.91 -5.92
C TYR A 202 49.43 70.15 -4.93
N HIS A 203 49.50 69.55 -3.74
CA HIS A 203 48.41 69.47 -2.74
C HIS A 203 47.13 68.73 -3.19
N SER A 204 47.14 68.09 -4.36
CA SER A 204 46.08 67.17 -4.79
C SER A 204 46.45 65.72 -4.46
N HIS A 205 45.48 64.84 -4.67
CA HIS A 205 45.68 63.40 -4.52
C HIS A 205 44.86 62.61 -5.55
N ARG A 206 45.25 61.34 -5.72
CA ARG A 206 44.50 60.32 -6.47
C ARG A 206 44.44 59.04 -5.66
N THR A 207 43.38 58.27 -5.87
CA THR A 207 43.19 56.98 -5.21
C THR A 207 43.47 55.84 -6.18
N ALA A 208 44.18 54.83 -5.68
CA ALA A 208 44.42 53.57 -6.38
C ALA A 208 43.70 52.46 -5.61
N ALA A 209 42.97 51.59 -6.33
CA ALA A 209 42.16 50.53 -5.73
C ALA A 209 42.44 49.19 -6.42
N TRP A 210 42.74 48.16 -5.62
CA TRP A 210 42.93 46.78 -6.08
C TRP A 210 41.94 45.86 -5.39
N ASN A 211 41.41 44.89 -6.12
CA ASN A 211 40.63 43.79 -5.58
C ASN A 211 41.57 42.60 -5.35
N ILE A 212 41.61 42.10 -4.12
CA ILE A 212 42.57 41.11 -3.63
C ILE A 212 41.80 39.87 -3.17
N SER A 213 42.28 38.68 -3.53
CA SER A 213 41.79 37.41 -3.02
C SER A 213 42.87 36.69 -2.21
N GLY A 214 42.49 36.08 -1.09
CA GLY A 214 43.34 35.11 -0.40
C GLY A 214 43.62 33.89 -1.29
N ILE A 215 44.82 33.31 -1.16
CA ILE A 215 45.22 32.08 -1.85
C ILE A 215 45.35 30.93 -0.84
N LYS A 216 45.95 31.23 0.31
CA LYS A 216 46.18 30.28 1.40
C LYS A 216 46.33 31.03 2.72
N GLU A 217 46.12 30.34 3.82
CA GLU A 217 46.27 30.93 5.16
C GLU A 217 47.70 31.41 5.42
N GLY A 218 47.79 32.53 6.12
CA GLY A 218 49.04 33.10 6.60
C GLY A 218 49.09 34.62 6.56
N THR A 219 50.12 35.16 7.20
CA THR A 219 50.31 36.60 7.35
C THR A 219 51.18 37.15 6.22
N LEU A 220 50.75 38.26 5.60
CA LEU A 220 51.49 38.94 4.54
C LEU A 220 51.65 40.44 4.78
N ASN A 221 52.73 40.98 4.22
CA ASN A 221 52.91 42.41 4.03
C ASN A 221 52.35 42.79 2.66
N VAL A 222 51.51 43.80 2.61
CA VAL A 222 51.03 44.42 1.38
C VAL A 222 51.64 45.80 1.27
N THR A 223 52.48 46.00 0.25
CA THR A 223 53.19 47.25 0.02
C THR A 223 52.67 47.90 -1.25
N VAL A 224 52.21 49.15 -1.12
CA VAL A 224 51.90 50.02 -2.26
C VAL A 224 53.02 51.03 -2.40
N SER A 225 53.61 51.11 -3.59
CA SER A 225 54.59 52.12 -3.97
C SER A 225 54.07 52.98 -5.11
N ALA A 226 54.40 54.26 -5.11
CA ALA A 226 54.03 55.18 -6.19
C ALA A 226 55.26 55.91 -6.74
N SER A 227 55.22 56.23 -8.02
CA SER A 227 56.27 57.00 -8.71
C SER A 227 55.66 57.82 -9.84
N CYS A 228 56.19 59.02 -10.06
CA CYS A 228 55.84 59.89 -11.17
C CYS A 228 57.05 60.17 -12.06
N GLY A 229 56.83 60.51 -13.34
CA GLY A 229 57.91 60.81 -14.29
C GLY A 229 58.73 62.05 -13.91
N THR A 230 58.13 62.98 -13.17
CA THR A 230 58.76 64.21 -12.65
C THR A 230 59.38 64.05 -11.27
N ASP A 231 59.30 62.87 -10.67
CA ASP A 231 59.87 62.64 -9.35
C ASP A 231 61.40 62.75 -9.41
N GLY A 232 61.97 63.39 -8.39
CA GLY A 232 63.41 63.62 -8.27
C GLY A 232 63.97 63.01 -7.00
N LEU A 233 64.45 63.87 -6.10
CA LEU A 233 64.98 63.44 -4.81
C LEU A 233 63.85 63.04 -3.86
N ASN A 234 63.91 61.81 -3.34
CA ASN A 234 63.01 61.30 -2.31
C ASN A 234 63.44 61.80 -0.93
N LEU A 235 63.03 63.03 -0.58
CA LEU A 235 63.51 63.75 0.59
C LEU A 235 62.84 63.29 1.90
N GLN A 236 61.60 62.82 1.84
CA GLN A 236 60.81 62.36 2.98
C GLN A 236 60.65 60.84 3.04
N GLY A 237 60.95 60.11 1.96
CA GLY A 237 60.91 58.64 1.96
C GLY A 237 59.49 58.07 1.96
N LEU A 238 58.49 58.85 1.51
CA LEU A 238 57.06 58.51 1.63
C LEU A 238 56.46 57.87 0.37
N SER A 239 57.29 57.51 -0.60
CA SER A 239 56.87 56.92 -1.88
C SER A 239 56.35 55.48 -1.76
N SER A 240 56.34 54.89 -0.56
CA SER A 240 55.77 53.58 -0.31
C SER A 240 55.14 53.46 1.08
N TYR A 241 54.09 52.64 1.19
CA TYR A 241 53.42 52.33 2.46
C TYR A 241 53.13 50.84 2.54
N THR A 242 53.36 50.24 3.71
CA THR A 242 53.17 48.80 3.93
C THR A 242 52.22 48.56 5.09
N ILE A 243 51.25 47.65 4.89
CA ILE A 243 50.39 47.12 5.95
C ILE A 243 50.61 45.61 6.10
N LEU A 244 50.36 45.09 7.30
CA LEU A 244 50.30 43.66 7.60
C LEU A 244 48.83 43.20 7.50
N LEU A 245 48.60 42.08 6.84
CA LEU A 245 47.29 41.40 6.79
C LEU A 245 47.45 39.95 7.19
N ASP A 246 46.41 39.39 7.79
CA ASP A 246 46.34 37.98 8.13
C ASP A 246 45.23 37.30 7.34
N ILE A 247 45.58 36.32 6.53
CA ILE A 247 44.63 35.55 5.73
C ILE A 247 44.27 34.30 6.52
N GLN A 248 43.00 34.14 6.88
CA GLN A 248 42.49 33.00 7.65
C GLN A 248 41.22 32.45 7.01
N ASP A 249 40.93 31.18 7.23
CA ASP A 249 39.58 30.66 6.99
C ASP A 249 38.65 31.13 8.10
N THR A 250 37.45 31.57 7.73
CA THR A 250 36.42 32.02 8.68
C THR A 250 35.08 31.33 8.46
N THR A 251 35.01 30.39 7.52
CA THR A 251 33.78 29.70 7.12
C THR A 251 33.86 28.22 7.47
N PRO A 252 32.95 27.68 8.30
CA PRO A 252 32.93 26.25 8.58
C PRO A 252 32.39 25.42 7.40
N PRO A 253 32.68 24.10 7.36
CA PRO A 253 32.16 23.20 6.33
C PRO A 253 30.64 23.19 6.24
N THR A 254 30.10 23.20 5.02
CA THR A 254 28.66 23.07 4.78
C THR A 254 28.29 21.63 4.45
N ILE A 255 27.45 20.99 5.27
CA ILE A 255 27.04 19.59 5.11
C ILE A 255 25.60 19.50 4.59
N ASN A 256 25.41 18.77 3.49
CA ASN A 256 24.10 18.43 2.94
C ASN A 256 23.85 16.92 3.07
N LEU A 257 22.80 16.53 3.80
CA LEU A 257 22.40 15.13 3.95
C LEU A 257 21.61 14.68 2.72
N GLU A 258 21.94 13.51 2.18
CA GLU A 258 21.30 12.97 0.97
C GLU A 258 20.41 11.77 1.29
N TYR A 259 20.89 10.83 2.11
CA TYR A 259 20.16 9.61 2.46
C TYR A 259 20.50 9.15 3.90
N PRO A 260 19.59 8.52 4.66
CA PRO A 260 18.16 8.39 4.40
C PRO A 260 17.42 9.74 4.46
N ALA A 261 16.23 9.81 3.86
CA ALA A 261 15.36 10.98 3.99
C ALA A 261 14.87 11.12 5.44
N ASN A 262 14.48 12.34 5.84
CA ASN A 262 13.96 12.54 7.19
C ASN A 262 12.63 11.80 7.39
N GLY A 263 12.50 11.03 8.48
CA GLY A 263 11.30 10.24 8.79
C GLY A 263 11.19 8.92 8.02
N THR A 264 12.33 8.37 7.56
CA THR A 264 12.36 7.06 6.87
C THR A 264 12.04 5.93 7.86
N PHE A 265 11.20 4.98 7.46
CA PHE A 265 11.02 3.68 8.12
C PHE A 265 11.74 2.61 7.30
N THR A 266 12.45 1.69 7.98
CA THR A 266 13.18 0.62 7.30
C THR A 266 13.17 -0.67 8.13
N ASN A 267 13.13 -1.80 7.42
CA ASN A 267 13.27 -3.13 8.01
C ASN A 267 14.66 -3.75 7.79
N PHE A 268 15.65 -2.92 7.48
CA PHE A 268 17.04 -3.36 7.34
C PHE A 268 17.84 -3.03 8.59
N HIS A 269 18.58 -4.02 9.10
CA HIS A 269 19.57 -3.81 10.16
C HIS A 269 20.79 -2.99 9.68
N ASN A 270 21.08 -3.02 8.37
CA ASN A 270 22.23 -2.33 7.81
C ASN A 270 21.81 -0.96 7.27
N LEU A 271 22.23 0.10 7.96
CA LEU A 271 21.88 1.48 7.64
C LEU A 271 23.06 2.15 6.92
N THR A 272 22.76 2.86 5.84
CA THR A 272 23.75 3.71 5.14
C THR A 272 23.31 5.15 5.23
N PHE A 273 24.22 6.03 5.66
CA PHE A 273 24.01 7.47 5.77
C PHE A 273 24.89 8.16 4.74
N MET A 274 24.30 8.87 3.79
CA MET A 274 25.01 9.53 2.69
C MET A 274 24.90 11.05 2.83
N TYR A 275 26.02 11.74 2.62
CA TYR A 275 26.11 13.18 2.75
C TYR A 275 27.15 13.76 1.78
N ASN A 276 27.03 15.05 1.49
CA ASN A 276 28.00 15.81 0.71
C ASN A 276 28.49 17.00 1.54
N VAL A 277 29.77 17.34 1.44
CA VAL A 277 30.39 18.44 2.20
C VAL A 277 31.09 19.40 1.25
N SER A 278 30.74 20.68 1.35
CA SER A 278 31.36 21.77 0.61
C SER A 278 32.30 22.55 1.53
N GLU A 279 33.58 22.60 1.16
CA GLU A 279 34.63 23.32 1.87
C GLU A 279 35.78 23.71 0.91
N ASN A 280 36.37 24.89 1.11
CA ASN A 280 37.41 25.47 0.27
C ASN A 280 38.83 25.20 0.79
N THR A 281 39.03 25.05 2.10
CA THR A 281 40.36 24.85 2.72
C THR A 281 40.74 23.39 2.95
N GLY A 282 39.78 22.47 2.76
CA GLY A 282 39.94 21.04 2.99
C GLY A 282 39.29 20.57 4.29
N LEU A 283 39.05 19.27 4.40
CA LEU A 283 38.41 18.66 5.56
C LEU A 283 39.43 17.93 6.42
N GLU A 284 39.34 18.11 7.74
CA GLU A 284 40.08 17.29 8.70
C GLU A 284 39.37 15.95 8.88
N ASN A 285 38.10 16.01 9.31
CA ASN A 285 37.27 14.83 9.51
C ASN A 285 35.77 15.18 9.49
N CYS A 286 34.95 14.15 9.33
CA CYS A 286 33.52 14.21 9.57
C CYS A 286 33.12 13.08 10.49
N SER A 287 32.10 13.29 11.31
CA SER A 287 31.62 12.36 12.32
C SER A 287 30.11 12.20 12.24
N LEU A 288 29.65 10.95 12.28
CA LEU A 288 28.24 10.59 12.42
C LEU A 288 27.86 10.56 13.91
N TYR A 289 26.78 11.25 14.25
CA TYR A 289 26.18 11.22 15.58
C TYR A 289 24.81 10.54 15.50
N ILE A 290 24.52 9.66 16.46
CA ILE A 290 23.24 8.97 16.64
C ILE A 290 22.76 9.24 18.07
N ASN A 291 21.56 9.79 18.24
CA ASN A 291 20.96 10.13 19.53
C ASN A 291 21.91 10.95 20.43
N GLU A 292 22.53 11.99 19.87
CA GLU A 292 23.59 12.83 20.47
C GLU A 292 24.93 12.13 20.74
N GLY A 293 25.03 10.82 20.60
CA GLY A 293 26.26 10.06 20.78
C GLY A 293 27.09 10.02 19.52
N LEU A 294 28.40 10.26 19.64
CA LEU A 294 29.36 10.01 18.56
C LEU A 294 29.37 8.52 18.21
N ASN A 295 29.08 8.17 16.96
CA ASN A 295 29.06 6.79 16.48
C ASN A 295 30.34 6.44 15.72
N GLN A 296 30.66 7.21 14.67
CA GLN A 296 31.79 6.97 13.77
C GLN A 296 32.44 8.28 13.33
N THR A 297 33.74 8.24 13.02
CA THR A 297 34.50 9.37 12.46
C THR A 297 35.27 8.90 11.24
N SER A 298 35.24 9.69 10.17
CA SER A 298 35.98 9.47 8.93
C SER A 298 36.91 10.65 8.65
N SER A 299 38.10 10.35 8.15
CA SER A 299 39.17 11.31 7.85
C SER A 299 39.69 11.10 6.42
N ASN A 300 40.48 12.05 5.90
CA ASN A 300 40.98 12.04 4.51
C ASN A 300 39.84 12.13 3.46
N LEU A 301 38.88 12.99 3.72
CA LEU A 301 37.71 13.20 2.86
C LEU A 301 38.00 14.25 1.79
N GLU A 302 37.48 14.03 0.60
CA GLU A 302 37.51 15.01 -0.48
C GLU A 302 36.42 16.07 -0.27
N THR A 303 36.72 17.34 -0.60
CA THR A 303 35.74 18.42 -0.60
C THR A 303 34.87 18.37 -1.85
N TYR A 304 33.64 18.88 -1.75
CA TYR A 304 32.63 18.84 -2.81
C TYR A 304 32.30 17.43 -3.32
N ALA A 305 32.51 16.42 -2.47
CA ALA A 305 32.31 15.01 -2.79
C ALA A 305 31.30 14.35 -1.84
N ARG A 306 30.69 13.27 -2.35
CA ARG A 306 29.73 12.44 -1.61
C ARG A 306 30.46 11.39 -0.78
N HIS A 307 30.08 11.29 0.49
CA HIS A 307 30.64 10.35 1.46
C HIS A 307 29.53 9.56 2.14
N ASN A 308 29.90 8.50 2.86
CA ASN A 308 28.95 7.70 3.60
C ASN A 308 29.49 7.19 4.95
N PHE A 309 28.54 6.83 5.81
CA PHE A 309 28.75 6.01 6.99
C PHE A 309 27.81 4.81 6.91
N THR A 310 28.23 3.67 7.46
CA THR A 310 27.41 2.46 7.53
C THR A 310 27.34 1.96 8.97
N ILE A 311 26.14 1.63 9.43
CA ILE A 311 25.91 0.95 10.70
C ILE A 311 25.37 -0.45 10.38
N GLU A 312 26.02 -1.47 10.91
CA GLU A 312 25.57 -2.86 10.82
C GLU A 312 24.81 -3.25 12.11
N GLU A 313 23.87 -4.18 11.99
CA GLU A 313 23.14 -4.74 13.14
C GLU A 313 22.34 -3.71 13.98
N ALA A 314 21.81 -2.66 13.35
CA ALA A 314 20.91 -1.72 14.00
C ALA A 314 19.69 -2.46 14.60
N GLN A 315 19.40 -2.18 15.86
CA GLN A 315 18.24 -2.73 16.54
C GLN A 315 16.98 -1.94 16.18
N ASP A 316 15.82 -2.52 16.45
CA ASP A 316 14.55 -1.81 16.29
C ASP A 316 14.49 -0.61 17.24
N GLY A 317 14.06 0.53 16.73
CA GLY A 317 14.06 1.78 17.48
C GLY A 317 13.99 3.02 16.60
N GLU A 318 13.71 4.15 17.25
CA GLU A 318 13.80 5.47 16.64
C GLU A 318 15.19 6.07 16.91
N TYR A 319 15.82 6.57 15.85
CA TYR A 319 17.15 7.16 15.89
C TYR A 319 17.13 8.55 15.26
N GLU A 320 17.65 9.52 16.00
CA GLU A 320 17.99 10.82 15.44
C GLU A 320 19.46 10.85 15.06
N TRP A 321 19.79 11.38 13.89
CA TRP A 321 21.15 11.43 13.40
C TRP A 321 21.50 12.76 12.73
N PHE A 322 22.78 13.12 12.79
CA PHE A 322 23.37 14.23 12.06
C PHE A 322 24.85 13.99 11.82
N VAL A 323 25.45 14.75 10.90
CA VAL A 323 26.88 14.72 10.61
C VAL A 323 27.51 16.05 11.00
N SER A 324 28.66 15.97 11.66
CA SER A 324 29.47 17.13 12.05
C SER A 324 30.84 17.02 11.39
N CYS A 325 31.32 18.07 10.75
CA CYS A 325 32.62 18.08 10.10
C CYS A 325 33.49 19.22 10.62
N PHE A 326 34.79 18.96 10.69
CA PHE A 326 35.82 19.96 10.96
C PHE A 326 36.62 20.22 9.67
N ASP A 327 36.83 21.49 9.35
CA ASP A 327 37.79 21.87 8.31
C ASP A 327 39.23 21.60 8.78
N ASN A 328 40.18 21.71 7.85
CA ASN A 328 41.61 21.61 8.14
C ASN A 328 42.28 23.00 8.26
N SER A 329 41.50 24.04 8.56
CA SER A 329 42.03 25.38 8.77
C SER A 329 42.79 25.47 10.09
N THR A 330 43.57 26.54 10.29
CA THR A 330 44.21 26.79 11.59
C THR A 330 43.22 26.94 12.75
N GLY A 331 41.99 27.38 12.45
CA GLY A 331 40.90 27.52 13.41
C GLY A 331 40.12 26.23 13.67
N ARG A 332 40.23 25.22 12.79
CA ARG A 332 39.49 23.94 12.85
C ARG A 332 38.00 24.19 13.06
N LEU A 333 37.37 24.92 12.15
CA LEU A 333 35.98 25.35 12.32
C LEU A 333 35.04 24.15 12.15
N GLN A 334 33.96 24.16 12.93
CA GLN A 334 32.99 23.07 12.96
C GLN A 334 31.70 23.45 12.23
N GLY A 335 31.28 22.58 11.30
CA GLY A 335 29.97 22.63 10.66
C GLY A 335 29.09 21.46 11.08
N ASN A 336 27.80 21.70 11.31
CA ASN A 336 26.82 20.66 11.61
C ASN A 336 25.72 20.62 10.54
N SER A 337 25.32 19.42 10.14
CA SER A 337 24.15 19.23 9.27
C SER A 337 22.84 19.47 10.03
N THR A 338 21.73 19.47 9.30
CA THR A 338 20.41 19.29 9.92
C THR A 338 20.30 17.91 10.58
N ARG A 339 19.39 17.77 11.53
CA ARG A 339 19.04 16.49 12.18
C ARG A 339 17.97 15.78 11.35
N ARG A 340 18.08 14.46 11.25
CA ARG A 340 17.09 13.60 10.61
C ARG A 340 16.72 12.44 11.52
N ALA A 341 15.47 12.01 11.46
CA ALA A 341 14.98 10.82 12.14
C ALA A 341 14.93 9.63 11.17
N ILE A 342 15.22 8.45 11.68
CA ILE A 342 15.01 7.16 11.04
C ILE A 342 14.44 6.19 12.08
N THR A 343 13.48 5.38 11.67
CA THR A 343 12.92 4.31 12.49
C THR A 343 13.30 2.98 11.87
N VAL A 344 13.97 2.13 12.65
CA VAL A 344 14.25 0.74 12.30
C VAL A 344 13.16 -0.11 12.92
N ASP A 345 12.49 -0.89 12.09
CA ASP A 345 11.40 -1.76 12.49
C ASP A 345 11.46 -3.03 11.63
N THR A 346 11.87 -4.14 12.23
CA THR A 346 12.05 -5.42 11.55
C THR A 346 10.96 -6.43 11.88
N VAL A 347 10.00 -6.05 12.73
CA VAL A 347 8.96 -6.95 13.24
C VAL A 347 7.67 -6.71 12.48
N ALA A 348 7.08 -7.78 11.95
CA ALA A 348 5.79 -7.69 11.28
C ALA A 348 4.63 -7.45 12.25
N PRO A 349 3.54 -6.80 11.80
CA PRO A 349 2.34 -6.62 12.61
C PRO A 349 1.75 -7.96 13.05
N GLY A 350 1.37 -8.05 14.33
CA GLY A 350 0.57 -9.16 14.86
C GLY A 350 -0.91 -8.93 14.60
N ILE A 351 -1.60 -9.90 14.01
CA ILE A 351 -3.04 -9.80 13.71
C ILE A 351 -3.81 -10.90 14.44
N SER A 352 -4.82 -10.51 15.22
CA SER A 352 -5.77 -11.42 15.84
C SER A 352 -7.18 -11.17 15.32
N LEU A 353 -7.82 -12.21 14.79
CA LEU A 353 -9.21 -12.15 14.35
C LEU A 353 -10.16 -12.27 15.55
N LEU A 354 -11.18 -11.41 15.61
CA LEU A 354 -12.10 -11.32 16.74
C LEU A 354 -13.49 -11.88 16.39
N SER A 355 -14.05 -11.46 15.26
CA SER A 355 -15.41 -11.85 14.83
C SER A 355 -15.53 -11.82 13.31
N PRO A 356 -16.31 -12.69 12.67
CA PRO A 356 -16.95 -13.88 13.25
C PRO A 356 -15.90 -14.91 13.71
N PHE A 357 -16.14 -15.63 14.80
CA PHE A 357 -15.20 -16.64 15.30
C PHE A 357 -14.97 -17.78 14.29
N ASN A 358 -13.84 -18.49 14.41
CA ASN A 358 -13.54 -19.61 13.52
C ASN A 358 -14.61 -20.71 13.61
N ASN A 359 -15.15 -21.11 12.46
CA ASN A 359 -16.28 -22.02 12.29
C ASN A 359 -17.63 -21.48 12.78
N SER A 360 -17.80 -20.16 12.87
CA SER A 360 -19.12 -19.57 13.14
C SER A 360 -20.12 -19.92 12.04
N VAL A 361 -21.39 -20.05 12.42
CA VAL A 361 -22.51 -20.19 11.49
C VAL A 361 -22.84 -18.82 10.91
N MET A 362 -23.16 -18.76 9.62
CA MET A 362 -23.71 -17.56 9.00
C MET A 362 -25.18 -17.39 9.39
N ASP A 363 -25.49 -16.29 10.08
CA ASP A 363 -26.83 -15.93 10.55
C ASP A 363 -27.34 -14.61 9.94
N SER A 364 -26.49 -13.91 9.20
CA SER A 364 -26.80 -12.67 8.48
C SER A 364 -26.03 -12.60 7.17
N TYR A 365 -26.67 -12.11 6.11
CA TYR A 365 -25.99 -11.81 4.85
C TYR A 365 -25.00 -10.65 5.02
N SER A 366 -25.30 -9.71 5.93
CA SER A 366 -24.43 -8.58 6.26
C SER A 366 -23.62 -8.91 7.50
N LEU A 367 -22.32 -9.14 7.30
CA LEU A 367 -21.40 -9.54 8.36
C LEU A 367 -20.41 -8.44 8.68
N LEU A 368 -20.08 -8.34 9.97
CA LEU A 368 -19.03 -7.48 10.51
C LEU A 368 -17.81 -8.35 10.85
N PHE A 369 -16.71 -8.10 10.15
CA PHE A 369 -15.43 -8.78 10.35
C PHE A 369 -14.53 -7.91 11.23
N GLU A 370 -14.37 -8.29 12.48
CA GLU A 370 -13.56 -7.57 13.46
C GLU A 370 -12.20 -8.24 13.68
N TYR A 371 -11.16 -7.41 13.80
CA TYR A 371 -9.79 -7.83 14.04
C TYR A 371 -9.04 -6.78 14.88
N ASN A 372 -8.00 -7.22 15.57
CA ASN A 372 -7.07 -6.35 16.28
C ASN A 372 -5.68 -6.51 15.67
N VAL A 373 -4.93 -5.41 15.65
CA VAL A 373 -3.58 -5.33 15.11
C VAL A 373 -2.68 -4.79 16.22
N THR A 374 -1.58 -5.49 16.47
CA THR A 374 -0.54 -5.11 17.43
C THR A 374 0.75 -4.90 16.67
N ASP A 375 1.44 -3.81 16.96
CA ASP A 375 2.75 -3.50 16.41
C ASP A 375 3.50 -2.59 17.39
N SER A 376 4.83 -2.57 17.32
CA SER A 376 5.65 -1.65 18.12
C SER A 376 5.68 -0.24 17.50
N PHE A 377 5.46 -0.14 16.19
CA PHE A 377 5.44 1.09 15.41
C PHE A 377 4.14 1.20 14.59
N GLU A 378 4.12 2.06 13.57
CA GLU A 378 2.91 2.38 12.81
C GLU A 378 2.59 1.34 11.72
N VAL A 379 1.32 0.93 11.67
CA VAL A 379 0.80 0.07 10.60
C VAL A 379 0.23 0.88 9.44
N SER A 380 0.70 0.63 8.21
CA SER A 380 0.32 1.39 7.01
C SER A 380 -1.07 1.02 6.50
N ASN A 381 -1.34 -0.29 6.39
CA ASN A 381 -2.64 -0.77 5.93
C ASN A 381 -2.90 -2.22 6.32
N CYS A 382 -4.16 -2.62 6.28
CA CYS A 382 -4.61 -4.00 6.40
C CYS A 382 -5.59 -4.35 5.29
N SER A 383 -5.36 -5.46 4.63
CA SER A 383 -6.16 -6.01 3.54
C SER A 383 -7.07 -7.12 4.05
N PHE A 384 -8.37 -7.00 3.78
CA PHE A 384 -9.36 -8.04 3.98
C PHE A 384 -9.32 -9.03 2.83
N ILE A 385 -9.19 -10.31 3.15
CA ILE A 385 -9.08 -11.39 2.17
C ILE A 385 -10.22 -12.36 2.39
N LEU A 386 -10.98 -12.65 1.32
CA LEU A 386 -12.11 -13.58 1.32
C LEU A 386 -11.91 -14.61 0.20
N GLN A 387 -11.97 -15.90 0.53
CA GLN A 387 -11.69 -17.01 -0.40
C GLN A 387 -10.34 -16.85 -1.13
N GLY A 388 -9.33 -16.35 -0.42
CA GLY A 388 -7.98 -16.14 -0.96
C GLY A 388 -7.82 -14.93 -1.87
N GLN A 389 -8.83 -14.08 -2.03
CA GLN A 389 -8.76 -12.85 -2.81
C GLN A 389 -8.83 -11.62 -1.91
N THR A 390 -7.98 -10.62 -2.16
CA THR A 390 -8.08 -9.32 -1.49
C THR A 390 -9.32 -8.59 -1.99
N VAL A 391 -10.17 -8.22 -1.05
CA VAL A 391 -11.47 -7.60 -1.31
C VAL A 391 -11.44 -6.10 -1.01
N GLU A 392 -10.84 -5.75 0.13
CA GLU A 392 -10.88 -4.39 0.68
C GLU A 392 -9.57 -4.10 1.41
N ILE A 393 -9.17 -2.83 1.48
CA ILE A 393 -7.97 -2.38 2.16
C ILE A 393 -8.33 -1.22 3.09
N ASN A 394 -8.04 -1.37 4.37
CA ASN A 394 -8.14 -0.30 5.36
C ASN A 394 -6.76 0.35 5.54
N THR A 395 -6.68 1.67 5.39
CA THR A 395 -5.45 2.47 5.57
C THR A 395 -5.46 3.29 6.86
N SER A 396 -6.54 3.22 7.66
CA SER A 396 -6.70 3.94 8.92
C SER A 396 -6.73 2.96 10.09
N ILE A 397 -5.59 2.29 10.31
CA ILE A 397 -5.46 1.22 11.31
C ILE A 397 -5.32 1.80 12.71
N ARG A 398 -6.12 1.31 13.64
CA ARG A 398 -6.03 1.65 15.06
C ARG A 398 -5.36 0.50 15.81
N LEU A 399 -4.12 0.70 16.24
CA LEU A 399 -3.35 -0.31 16.98
C LEU A 399 -3.99 -0.64 18.33
N ASN A 400 -3.90 -1.90 18.74
CA ASN A 400 -4.40 -2.43 20.01
C ASN A 400 -5.92 -2.19 20.23
N LEU A 401 -6.67 -1.91 19.16
CA LEU A 401 -8.10 -1.64 19.15
C LEU A 401 -8.79 -2.46 18.07
N SER A 402 -10.12 -2.62 18.21
CA SER A 402 -10.93 -3.28 17.18
C SER A 402 -11.00 -2.43 15.91
N ASN A 403 -10.57 -3.04 14.81
CA ASN A 403 -10.78 -2.58 13.45
C ASN A 403 -11.79 -3.52 12.78
N ASN A 404 -12.50 -3.04 11.76
CA ASN A 404 -13.52 -3.85 11.13
C ASN A 404 -13.63 -3.62 9.62
N PHE A 405 -14.23 -4.63 8.97
CA PHE A 405 -14.77 -4.56 7.62
C PHE A 405 -16.23 -5.00 7.67
N SER A 406 -17.12 -4.32 6.93
CA SER A 406 -18.52 -4.72 6.84
C SER A 406 -18.83 -5.16 5.42
N ARG A 407 -19.39 -6.36 5.24
CA ARG A 407 -19.71 -6.86 3.90
C ARG A 407 -20.96 -7.71 3.87
N SER A 408 -21.74 -7.52 2.78
CA SER A 408 -22.81 -8.44 2.43
C SER A 408 -22.25 -9.58 1.57
N ILE A 409 -22.40 -10.83 2.01
CA ILE A 409 -22.00 -12.03 1.27
C ILE A 409 -23.17 -13.04 1.18
N PRO A 410 -23.34 -13.75 0.05
CA PRO A 410 -24.37 -14.79 -0.10
C PRO A 410 -24.21 -15.94 0.91
N GLY A 411 -25.24 -16.78 1.06
CA GLY A 411 -25.14 -18.01 1.85
C GLY A 411 -24.21 -19.01 1.17
N ASN A 412 -22.97 -19.11 1.65
CA ASN A 412 -21.99 -20.15 1.30
C ASN A 412 -20.96 -20.26 2.43
N ASP A 413 -20.13 -21.30 2.37
CA ASP A 413 -18.94 -21.39 3.20
C ASP A 413 -17.86 -20.40 2.73
N TYR A 414 -17.31 -19.62 3.66
CA TYR A 414 -16.25 -18.66 3.36
C TYR A 414 -15.04 -18.83 4.28
N ALA A 415 -13.83 -18.80 3.71
CA ALA A 415 -12.61 -18.56 4.46
C ALA A 415 -12.24 -17.08 4.38
N TRP A 416 -11.90 -16.48 5.51
CA TRP A 416 -11.47 -15.09 5.59
C TRP A 416 -10.20 -14.93 6.44
N GLN A 417 -9.40 -13.93 6.10
CA GLN A 417 -8.19 -13.55 6.83
C GLN A 417 -7.92 -12.05 6.64
N VAL A 418 -7.00 -11.51 7.43
CA VAL A 418 -6.52 -10.14 7.31
C VAL A 418 -5.00 -10.15 7.22
N ASN A 419 -4.46 -9.47 6.20
CA ASN A 419 -3.01 -9.25 6.08
C ASN A 419 -2.73 -7.77 6.31
N CYS A 420 -1.77 -7.44 7.16
CA CYS A 420 -1.37 -6.07 7.42
C CYS A 420 0.08 -5.84 6.98
N THR A 421 0.38 -4.61 6.60
CA THR A 421 1.74 -4.18 6.28
C THR A 421 2.03 -2.92 7.08
N ASP A 422 3.16 -2.89 7.79
CA ASP A 422 3.61 -1.71 8.52
C ASP A 422 4.20 -0.61 7.63
N ARG A 423 4.73 0.46 8.22
CA ARG A 423 5.45 1.52 7.49
C ARG A 423 6.84 1.12 7.01
N ALA A 424 7.50 0.16 7.65
CA ALA A 424 8.78 -0.39 7.24
C ALA A 424 8.65 -1.45 6.13
N ASN A 425 7.41 -1.78 5.74
CA ASN A 425 7.00 -2.80 4.79
C ASN A 425 7.17 -4.25 5.26
N ASN A 426 7.09 -4.52 6.57
CA ASN A 426 7.00 -5.90 7.05
C ASN A 426 5.56 -6.42 6.91
N PRO A 427 5.36 -7.57 6.21
CA PRO A 427 4.04 -8.15 6.03
C PRO A 427 3.67 -9.08 7.20
N GLY A 428 2.54 -8.82 7.84
CA GLY A 428 1.89 -9.70 8.82
C GLY A 428 0.63 -10.35 8.23
N ALA A 429 0.35 -11.60 8.60
CA ALA A 429 -0.87 -12.30 8.19
C ALA A 429 -1.55 -12.97 9.39
N SER A 430 -2.87 -12.85 9.47
CA SER A 430 -3.68 -13.59 10.44
C SER A 430 -3.80 -15.07 10.04
N PRO A 431 -4.21 -15.96 10.97
CA PRO A 431 -4.76 -17.26 10.57
C PRO A 431 -6.04 -17.07 9.72
N PHE A 432 -6.46 -18.12 9.02
CA PHE A 432 -7.75 -18.13 8.33
C PHE A 432 -8.86 -18.59 9.28
N PHE A 433 -9.96 -17.84 9.31
CA PHE A 433 -11.20 -18.24 9.97
C PHE A 433 -12.22 -18.67 8.92
N ARG A 434 -13.03 -19.68 9.27
CA ARG A 434 -14.09 -20.19 8.40
C ARG A 434 -15.46 -19.76 8.92
N ILE A 435 -16.32 -19.36 8.00
CA ILE A 435 -17.76 -19.18 8.23
C ILE A 435 -18.45 -20.31 7.49
N ARG A 436 -19.39 -20.95 8.17
CA ARG A 436 -20.07 -22.15 7.70
C ARG A 436 -21.55 -21.87 7.50
N THR A 437 -22.13 -22.46 6.46
CA THR A 437 -23.57 -22.38 6.18
C THR A 437 -24.24 -23.75 6.27
N PRO A 438 -25.46 -23.84 6.83
CA PRO A 438 -26.31 -25.02 6.68
C PRO A 438 -26.85 -25.16 5.25
N ASP A 439 -27.37 -26.34 4.91
CA ASP A 439 -28.07 -26.65 3.65
C ASP A 439 -29.12 -27.72 3.90
N PHE A 440 -30.36 -27.33 4.08
CA PHE A 440 -31.45 -28.22 4.39
C PHE A 440 -32.10 -28.76 3.13
N LYS A 441 -32.25 -30.07 3.09
CA LYS A 441 -32.82 -30.76 1.94
C LYS A 441 -33.79 -31.83 2.35
N VAL A 442 -34.86 -31.94 1.59
CA VAL A 442 -35.74 -33.10 1.58
C VAL A 442 -35.73 -33.70 0.17
N TYR A 443 -35.67 -35.03 0.07
CA TYR A 443 -35.78 -35.73 -1.20
C TYR A 443 -37.15 -36.35 -1.33
N SER A 444 -37.74 -36.33 -2.53
CA SER A 444 -39.02 -37.01 -2.80
C SER A 444 -38.97 -38.52 -2.54
N GLU A 445 -37.81 -39.14 -2.72
CA GLU A 445 -37.60 -40.58 -2.47
C GLU A 445 -37.53 -40.94 -0.99
N ASP A 446 -37.25 -39.98 -0.10
CA ASP A 446 -37.19 -40.14 1.35
C ASP A 446 -38.52 -39.77 2.04
N ILE A 447 -39.59 -39.60 1.25
CA ILE A 447 -40.97 -39.45 1.72
C ILE A 447 -41.65 -40.81 1.59
N HIS A 448 -42.07 -41.38 2.72
CA HIS A 448 -42.62 -42.73 2.79
C HIS A 448 -43.98 -42.75 3.46
N LEU A 449 -44.89 -43.56 2.91
CA LEU A 449 -46.17 -43.87 3.52
C LEU A 449 -46.04 -45.06 4.47
N SER A 450 -46.77 -45.06 5.58
CA SER A 450 -46.88 -46.22 6.47
C SER A 450 -47.54 -47.43 5.81
N VAL A 451 -48.29 -47.21 4.72
CA VAL A 451 -48.97 -48.23 3.91
C VAL A 451 -48.70 -47.94 2.44
N ALA A 452 -48.12 -48.90 1.72
CA ALA A 452 -47.70 -48.70 0.31
C ALA A 452 -48.87 -48.49 -0.66
N ASN A 453 -50.01 -49.13 -0.42
CA ASN A 453 -51.22 -49.01 -1.23
C ASN A 453 -52.40 -48.71 -0.30
N PRO A 454 -52.60 -47.45 0.10
CA PRO A 454 -53.68 -47.09 1.01
C PRO A 454 -55.06 -47.27 0.36
N SER A 455 -56.03 -47.77 1.13
CA SER A 455 -57.43 -47.77 0.73
C SER A 455 -58.07 -46.41 1.03
N GLU A 456 -59.26 -46.14 0.47
CA GLU A 456 -60.06 -44.97 0.84
C GLU A 456 -60.41 -44.99 2.35
N LYS A 457 -60.54 -43.79 2.96
CA LYS A 457 -60.97 -43.61 4.36
C LYS A 457 -60.05 -44.30 5.39
N GLN A 458 -58.82 -44.59 4.99
CA GLN A 458 -57.77 -45.13 5.84
C GLN A 458 -56.96 -43.99 6.44
N ASN A 459 -56.67 -44.06 7.73
CA ASN A 459 -55.69 -43.17 8.34
C ASN A 459 -54.27 -43.76 8.14
N ILE A 460 -53.39 -43.01 7.48
CA ILE A 460 -51.99 -43.40 7.24
C ILE A 460 -51.04 -42.34 7.80
N ARG A 461 -49.78 -42.71 8.05
CA ARG A 461 -48.71 -41.75 8.36
C ARG A 461 -47.84 -41.50 7.14
N ILE A 462 -47.48 -40.24 6.93
CA ILE A 462 -46.50 -39.80 5.94
C ILE A 462 -45.25 -39.39 6.71
N ASN A 463 -44.14 -40.08 6.48
CA ASN A 463 -42.84 -39.79 7.09
C ASN A 463 -41.92 -39.17 6.05
N ALA A 464 -41.23 -38.08 6.39
CA ALA A 464 -40.22 -37.44 5.54
C ALA A 464 -38.90 -37.31 6.30
N THR A 465 -37.80 -37.68 5.64
CA THR A 465 -36.44 -37.48 6.18
C THR A 465 -35.83 -36.21 5.60
N ILE A 466 -35.30 -35.38 6.49
CA ILE A 466 -34.73 -34.07 6.22
C ILE A 466 -33.25 -34.11 6.56
N PHE A 467 -32.42 -33.60 5.67
CA PHE A 467 -30.97 -33.64 5.76
C PHE A 467 -30.41 -32.24 5.92
N ASN A 468 -29.34 -32.08 6.70
CA ASN A 468 -28.47 -30.92 6.63
C ASN A 468 -27.20 -31.32 5.86
N LEU A 469 -27.12 -30.99 4.58
CA LEU A 469 -25.98 -31.22 3.71
C LEU A 469 -24.85 -30.19 3.90
N GLY A 470 -25.15 -29.10 4.62
CA GLY A 470 -24.24 -28.01 4.85
C GLY A 470 -23.14 -28.35 5.84
N SER A 471 -22.10 -27.52 5.87
CA SER A 471 -20.99 -27.70 6.79
C SER A 471 -21.22 -27.00 8.13
N GLY A 472 -22.26 -26.14 8.22
CA GLY A 472 -22.69 -25.42 9.41
C GLY A 472 -23.92 -26.03 10.07
N ASN A 473 -24.01 -25.88 11.39
CA ASN A 473 -25.28 -26.06 12.10
C ASN A 473 -26.18 -24.85 11.80
N SER A 474 -27.49 -24.93 12.05
CA SER A 474 -28.33 -23.74 12.03
C SER A 474 -28.23 -22.95 13.34
N SER A 475 -28.36 -21.62 13.25
CA SER A 475 -28.43 -20.72 14.41
C SER A 475 -29.81 -20.77 15.09
N LEU A 476 -30.86 -21.10 14.34
CA LEU A 476 -32.23 -21.32 14.82
C LEU A 476 -32.71 -22.73 14.45
N ASN A 477 -33.81 -23.17 15.06
CA ASN A 477 -34.42 -24.42 14.67
C ASN A 477 -35.06 -24.30 13.28
N LEU A 478 -34.82 -25.30 12.42
CA LEU A 478 -35.46 -25.44 11.13
C LEU A 478 -36.96 -25.72 11.32
N THR A 479 -37.80 -25.01 10.56
CA THR A 479 -39.23 -25.30 10.50
C THR A 479 -39.53 -26.20 9.31
N ALA A 480 -40.25 -27.31 9.52
CA ALA A 480 -40.75 -28.18 8.45
C ALA A 480 -42.28 -28.26 8.49
N GLN A 481 -42.90 -28.24 7.31
CA GLN A 481 -44.35 -28.24 7.14
C GLN A 481 -44.78 -29.21 6.02
N PHE A 482 -45.95 -29.83 6.18
CA PHE A 482 -46.59 -30.65 5.17
C PHE A 482 -47.79 -29.93 4.57
N PHE A 483 -47.97 -29.99 3.26
CA PHE A 483 -49.12 -29.41 2.57
C PHE A 483 -49.74 -30.39 1.58
N GLU A 484 -51.06 -30.42 1.49
CA GLU A 484 -51.79 -31.01 0.37
C GLU A 484 -51.99 -29.92 -0.70
N GLY A 485 -51.38 -30.13 -1.87
CA GLY A 485 -51.22 -29.10 -2.90
C GLY A 485 -50.07 -28.14 -2.62
N HIS A 486 -49.63 -27.40 -3.66
CA HIS A 486 -48.47 -26.52 -3.54
C HIS A 486 -48.78 -25.32 -2.63
N PRO A 487 -47.93 -25.01 -1.63
CA PRO A 487 -48.21 -23.95 -0.63
C PRO A 487 -48.42 -22.57 -1.27
N LEU A 488 -47.60 -22.19 -2.25
CA LEU A 488 -47.73 -20.91 -2.97
C LEU A 488 -48.97 -20.81 -3.88
N SER A 489 -49.69 -21.92 -4.08
CA SER A 489 -50.91 -21.99 -4.89
C SER A 489 -52.16 -22.21 -4.05
N GLY A 490 -52.09 -21.97 -2.73
CA GLY A 490 -53.21 -22.13 -1.80
C GLY A 490 -53.37 -23.56 -1.26
N GLY A 491 -52.28 -24.34 -1.23
CA GLY A 491 -52.27 -25.67 -0.60
C GLY A 491 -52.69 -25.64 0.87
N PHE A 492 -53.27 -26.74 1.35
CA PHE A 492 -53.77 -26.86 2.71
C PHE A 492 -52.72 -27.52 3.61
N GLN A 493 -52.36 -26.87 4.72
CA GLN A 493 -51.38 -27.42 5.65
C GLN A 493 -51.92 -28.64 6.40
N LEU A 494 -51.11 -29.70 6.45
CA LEU A 494 -51.39 -30.92 7.20
C LEU A 494 -50.67 -30.85 8.56
N GLY A 495 -51.43 -30.98 9.65
CA GLY A 495 -50.88 -30.93 11.01
C GLY A 495 -50.38 -29.55 11.42
N SER A 496 -49.45 -29.53 12.38
CA SER A 496 -48.76 -28.32 12.86
C SER A 496 -47.30 -28.30 12.38
N ASP A 497 -46.63 -27.16 12.57
CA ASP A 497 -45.22 -26.97 12.27
C ASP A 497 -44.32 -27.90 13.10
N PHE A 498 -43.30 -28.47 12.46
CA PHE A 498 -42.23 -29.21 13.13
C PHE A 498 -41.02 -28.31 13.32
N SER A 499 -40.44 -28.30 14.52
CA SER A 499 -39.22 -27.56 14.83
C SER A 499 -38.06 -28.55 15.02
N LEU A 500 -37.03 -28.45 14.18
CA LEU A 500 -35.95 -29.41 14.08
C LEU A 500 -34.60 -28.73 14.33
N ASN A 501 -33.69 -29.45 14.99
CA ASN A 501 -32.30 -29.07 15.11
C ASN A 501 -31.44 -30.19 14.52
N ILE A 502 -30.86 -29.93 13.34
CA ILE A 502 -30.08 -30.91 12.59
C ILE A 502 -28.65 -30.41 12.49
N SER A 503 -27.72 -31.11 13.14
CA SER A 503 -26.29 -30.81 13.04
C SER A 503 -25.79 -30.96 11.60
N ALA A 504 -24.71 -30.26 11.26
CA ALA A 504 -24.04 -30.36 9.96
C ALA A 504 -23.79 -31.84 9.56
N GLY A 505 -24.20 -32.22 8.35
CA GLY A 505 -24.12 -33.59 7.83
C GLY A 505 -25.12 -34.59 8.43
N GLY A 506 -26.01 -34.14 9.33
CA GLY A 506 -27.00 -34.96 10.00
C GLY A 506 -28.33 -35.05 9.26
N ASN A 507 -29.26 -35.82 9.83
CA ASN A 507 -30.65 -35.89 9.37
C ASN A 507 -31.63 -36.01 10.54
N ALA A 508 -32.90 -35.72 10.27
CA ALA A 508 -34.02 -35.94 11.17
C ALA A 508 -35.26 -36.32 10.37
N SER A 509 -36.17 -37.09 10.98
CA SER A 509 -37.43 -37.50 10.33
C SER A 509 -38.63 -36.89 11.05
N VAL A 510 -39.63 -36.49 10.27
CA VAL A 510 -40.91 -35.93 10.75
C VAL A 510 -42.07 -36.71 10.16
N GLU A 511 -43.15 -36.86 10.92
CA GLU A 511 -44.33 -37.62 10.47
C GLU A 511 -45.64 -36.87 10.72
N VAL A 512 -46.59 -37.00 9.78
CA VAL A 512 -47.94 -36.45 9.88
C VAL A 512 -48.99 -37.50 9.53
N ASP A 513 -50.13 -37.47 10.22
CA ASP A 513 -51.30 -38.29 9.88
C ASP A 513 -52.04 -37.72 8.66
N TYR A 514 -52.47 -38.59 7.75
CA TYR A 514 -53.23 -38.25 6.55
C TYR A 514 -54.42 -39.20 6.37
N TYR A 515 -55.60 -38.60 6.19
CA TYR A 515 -56.84 -39.34 5.97
C TYR A 515 -57.16 -39.43 4.49
N THR A 516 -57.11 -40.66 3.97
CA THR A 516 -57.09 -40.91 2.54
C THR A 516 -58.45 -40.71 1.86
N ARG A 517 -58.43 -40.21 0.62
CA ARG A 517 -59.60 -39.96 -0.22
C ARG A 517 -59.35 -40.50 -1.63
N ILE A 518 -60.41 -40.93 -2.32
CA ILE A 518 -60.34 -41.32 -3.73
C ILE A 518 -59.77 -40.17 -4.56
N GLY A 519 -58.89 -40.51 -5.51
CA GLY A 519 -58.26 -39.58 -6.43
C GLY A 519 -56.77 -39.44 -6.19
N SER A 520 -56.21 -38.38 -6.75
CA SER A 520 -54.79 -38.05 -6.65
C SER A 520 -54.58 -36.87 -5.71
N ALA A 521 -53.73 -37.05 -4.70
CA ALA A 521 -53.35 -36.03 -3.74
C ALA A 521 -51.83 -35.86 -3.76
N THR A 522 -51.36 -34.68 -4.14
CA THR A 522 -49.92 -34.35 -4.11
C THR A 522 -49.58 -33.68 -2.79
N ILE A 523 -48.70 -34.32 -2.02
CA ILE A 523 -48.20 -33.85 -0.74
C ILE A 523 -46.85 -33.17 -0.94
N PHE A 524 -46.72 -31.97 -0.42
CA PHE A 524 -45.48 -31.19 -0.41
C PHE A 524 -44.89 -31.17 1.01
N VAL A 525 -43.58 -31.39 1.11
CA VAL A 525 -42.80 -31.15 2.32
C VAL A 525 -41.97 -29.91 2.07
N VAL A 526 -42.12 -28.92 2.95
CA VAL A 526 -41.51 -27.60 2.82
C VAL A 526 -40.65 -27.35 4.05
N LEU A 527 -39.41 -26.98 3.80
CA LEU A 527 -38.42 -26.61 4.80
C LEU A 527 -38.25 -25.09 4.77
N ASP A 528 -38.10 -24.52 5.96
CA ASP A 528 -37.86 -23.08 6.18
C ASP A 528 -38.77 -22.13 5.37
N PRO A 529 -40.10 -22.18 5.57
CA PRO A 529 -41.02 -21.19 4.98
C PRO A 529 -40.65 -19.78 5.48
N VAL A 530 -40.36 -18.77 4.65
CA VAL A 530 -41.14 -18.19 3.54
C VAL A 530 -40.39 -18.30 2.19
N LEU A 531 -40.81 -19.22 1.33
CA LEU A 531 -40.11 -19.58 0.08
C LEU A 531 -39.91 -18.42 -0.92
N SER A 532 -40.71 -17.36 -0.84
CA SER A 532 -40.57 -16.19 -1.73
C SER A 532 -39.39 -15.28 -1.38
N THR A 533 -38.78 -15.45 -0.21
CA THR A 533 -37.70 -14.61 0.32
C THR A 533 -36.47 -15.40 0.74
N ASN A 534 -36.25 -16.61 0.20
CA ASN A 534 -35.17 -17.51 0.61
C ASN A 534 -35.23 -17.86 2.10
N GLY A 535 -36.43 -18.25 2.56
CA GLY A 535 -36.60 -18.71 3.93
C GLY A 535 -36.32 -17.67 5.01
N SER A 536 -36.11 -18.16 6.22
CA SER A 536 -35.73 -17.39 7.42
C SER A 536 -34.31 -17.71 7.90
N LEU A 537 -33.77 -18.86 7.50
CA LEU A 537 -32.41 -19.30 7.69
C LEU A 537 -31.61 -18.99 6.43
N ILE A 538 -30.31 -18.75 6.59
CA ILE A 538 -29.41 -18.55 5.46
C ILE A 538 -28.80 -19.88 5.11
N GLU A 539 -29.06 -20.35 3.90
CA GLU A 539 -28.59 -21.65 3.43
C GLU A 539 -27.65 -21.50 2.22
N SER A 540 -26.85 -22.54 1.96
CA SER A 540 -26.05 -22.54 0.72
C SER A 540 -26.89 -22.76 -0.53
N ASN A 541 -28.06 -23.38 -0.38
CA ASN A 541 -29.02 -23.59 -1.46
C ASN A 541 -30.43 -23.56 -0.91
N GLU A 542 -31.25 -22.67 -1.46
CA GLU A 542 -32.63 -22.43 -1.03
C GLU A 542 -33.64 -23.17 -1.93
N SER A 543 -33.17 -23.74 -3.04
CA SER A 543 -34.02 -24.34 -4.08
C SER A 543 -34.39 -25.80 -3.81
N ASN A 544 -33.74 -26.44 -2.84
CA ASN A 544 -33.89 -27.85 -2.45
C ASN A 544 -34.68 -28.03 -1.15
N ASN A 545 -35.31 -26.96 -0.68
CA ASN A 545 -36.12 -26.92 0.55
C ASN A 545 -37.54 -27.45 0.33
N ILE A 546 -37.88 -27.84 -0.89
CA ILE A 546 -39.21 -28.36 -1.23
C ILE A 546 -39.10 -29.68 -1.99
N ALA A 547 -39.83 -30.69 -1.51
CA ALA A 547 -40.04 -31.95 -2.21
C ALA A 547 -41.54 -32.28 -2.23
N ASN A 548 -41.93 -33.13 -3.16
CA ASN A 548 -43.30 -33.60 -3.26
C ASN A 548 -43.40 -35.09 -3.55
N PHE A 549 -44.54 -35.65 -3.22
CA PHE A 549 -44.93 -37.02 -3.50
C PHE A 549 -46.43 -37.07 -3.79
N THR A 550 -46.87 -37.92 -4.72
CA THR A 550 -48.29 -38.04 -5.09
C THR A 550 -48.86 -39.37 -4.63
N ILE A 551 -49.91 -39.30 -3.81
CA ILE A 551 -50.71 -40.43 -3.36
C ILE A 551 -51.85 -40.62 -4.37
N ASN A 552 -51.96 -41.81 -4.96
CA ASN A 552 -53.04 -42.16 -5.88
C ASN A 552 -53.88 -43.28 -5.30
N ILE A 553 -55.18 -43.01 -5.10
CA ILE A 553 -56.14 -43.98 -4.58
C ILE A 553 -57.20 -44.23 -5.63
N THR A 554 -57.27 -45.48 -6.07
CA THR A 554 -58.16 -45.89 -7.14
C THR A 554 -59.62 -45.70 -6.74
N ALA A 555 -60.43 -45.23 -7.68
CA ALA A 555 -61.87 -45.07 -7.52
C ALA A 555 -62.65 -46.39 -7.60
N TYR A 556 -61.95 -47.52 -7.76
CA TYR A 556 -62.53 -48.85 -7.89
C TYR A 556 -62.14 -49.76 -6.72
N SER A 557 -63.08 -50.63 -6.36
CA SER A 557 -62.87 -51.77 -5.49
C SER A 557 -62.98 -53.06 -6.32
N THR A 558 -62.09 -54.02 -6.05
CA THR A 558 -62.09 -55.31 -6.73
C THR A 558 -62.46 -56.41 -5.76
N PHE A 559 -63.37 -57.29 -6.18
CA PHE A 559 -63.85 -58.43 -5.43
C PHE A 559 -63.59 -59.70 -6.24
N TYR A 560 -63.25 -60.79 -5.57
CA TYR A 560 -63.00 -62.07 -6.19
C TYR A 560 -63.46 -63.19 -5.27
N GLY A 561 -63.69 -64.36 -5.82
CA GLY A 561 -64.07 -65.50 -5.00
C GLY A 561 -64.26 -66.79 -5.78
N SER A 562 -64.58 -67.84 -5.03
CA SER A 562 -65.03 -69.11 -5.56
C SER A 562 -66.54 -69.23 -5.37
N VAL A 563 -67.17 -69.94 -6.28
CA VAL A 563 -68.59 -70.25 -6.27
C VAL A 563 -68.73 -71.71 -5.87
N ILE A 564 -69.53 -71.98 -4.83
CA ILE A 564 -69.89 -73.34 -4.44
C ILE A 564 -71.39 -73.51 -4.71
N SER A 565 -71.74 -74.51 -5.51
CA SER A 565 -73.12 -74.81 -5.88
C SER A 565 -73.52 -76.17 -5.35
N ASP A 566 -74.54 -76.20 -4.50
CA ASP A 566 -75.15 -77.42 -4.00
C ASP A 566 -76.60 -77.49 -4.48
N ILE A 567 -76.96 -78.57 -5.17
CA ILE A 567 -78.32 -78.79 -5.67
C ILE A 567 -78.99 -79.84 -4.81
N PHE A 568 -80.12 -79.51 -4.21
CA PHE A 568 -80.93 -80.42 -3.40
C PHE A 568 -82.22 -80.79 -4.12
N LEU A 569 -82.45 -82.09 -4.27
CA LEU A 569 -83.75 -82.63 -4.66
C LEU A 569 -84.51 -83.01 -3.40
N ASP A 570 -85.43 -82.14 -2.98
CA ASP A 570 -86.28 -82.37 -1.82
C ASP A 570 -87.68 -82.86 -2.24
N THR A 571 -88.31 -83.63 -1.35
CA THR A 571 -89.74 -83.91 -1.47
C THR A 571 -90.58 -82.69 -1.09
N SER A 572 -91.89 -82.72 -1.39
CA SER A 572 -92.85 -81.69 -0.93
C SER A 572 -92.98 -81.57 0.60
N GLN A 573 -92.30 -82.43 1.37
CA GLN A 573 -92.19 -82.38 2.83
C GLN A 573 -90.82 -81.88 3.32
N ASN A 574 -90.00 -81.29 2.45
CA ASN A 574 -88.63 -80.81 2.74
C ASN A 574 -87.67 -81.91 3.22
N LEU A 575 -87.87 -83.15 2.78
CA LEU A 575 -86.90 -84.23 2.98
C LEU A 575 -86.03 -84.37 1.74
N THR A 576 -84.72 -84.22 1.91
CA THR A 576 -83.73 -84.39 0.84
C THR A 576 -83.65 -85.83 0.37
N VAL A 577 -84.00 -86.03 -0.90
CA VAL A 577 -83.91 -87.30 -1.63
C VAL A 577 -82.49 -87.48 -2.15
N PHE A 578 -81.92 -86.42 -2.69
CA PHE A 578 -80.57 -86.42 -3.25
C PHE A 578 -79.95 -85.04 -3.16
N ALA A 579 -78.64 -84.97 -2.93
CA ALA A 579 -77.88 -83.73 -2.95
C ALA A 579 -76.67 -83.89 -3.89
N TRP A 580 -76.55 -83.00 -4.87
CA TRP A 580 -75.32 -82.81 -5.63
C TRP A 580 -74.52 -81.72 -4.92
N MET A 581 -73.54 -82.16 -4.13
CA MET A 581 -72.61 -81.24 -3.47
C MET A 581 -71.52 -80.82 -4.46
N ASN A 582 -71.16 -79.53 -4.48
CA ASN A 582 -70.15 -78.96 -5.38
C ASN A 582 -70.39 -79.34 -6.85
N ALA A 583 -71.58 -79.07 -7.37
CA ALA A 583 -71.89 -79.27 -8.79
C ALA A 583 -70.84 -78.56 -9.65
N VAL A 584 -70.31 -79.21 -10.68
CA VAL A 584 -69.29 -78.66 -11.60
C VAL A 584 -69.90 -78.45 -13.00
N GLY A 585 -69.36 -77.49 -13.75
CA GLY A 585 -69.82 -77.20 -15.12
C GLY A 585 -71.09 -76.34 -15.20
N TYR A 586 -71.34 -75.54 -14.17
CA TYR A 586 -72.33 -74.46 -14.21
C TYR A 586 -71.76 -73.26 -14.97
N ASP A 587 -72.61 -72.60 -15.74
CA ASP A 587 -72.34 -71.26 -16.27
C ASP A 587 -73.07 -70.23 -15.39
N GLY A 588 -72.66 -68.97 -15.42
CA GLY A 588 -73.35 -67.98 -14.61
C GLY A 588 -72.66 -66.63 -14.55
N ASN A 589 -73.27 -65.72 -13.79
CA ASN A 589 -72.80 -64.36 -13.64
C ASN A 589 -72.84 -63.93 -12.16
N ILE A 590 -71.90 -63.06 -11.81
CA ILE A 590 -71.94 -62.27 -10.59
C ILE A 590 -72.39 -60.86 -10.96
N PHE A 591 -73.36 -60.35 -10.21
CA PHE A 591 -73.85 -58.99 -10.36
C PHE A 591 -73.53 -58.17 -9.11
N ALA A 592 -73.30 -56.88 -9.28
CA ALA A 592 -73.11 -55.93 -8.21
C ALA A 592 -73.89 -54.64 -8.51
N THR A 593 -74.68 -54.19 -7.54
CA THR A 593 -75.52 -52.99 -7.65
C THR A 593 -75.66 -52.33 -6.29
N ASP A 594 -76.12 -51.08 -6.25
CA ASP A 594 -76.39 -50.38 -4.99
C ASP A 594 -77.42 -51.15 -4.17
N SER A 595 -77.28 -51.15 -2.85
CA SER A 595 -78.15 -51.96 -1.99
C SER A 595 -79.61 -51.51 -2.02
N GLU A 596 -79.84 -50.27 -2.38
CA GLU A 596 -81.13 -49.61 -2.46
C GLU A 596 -81.78 -49.78 -3.84
N SER A 597 -81.02 -50.16 -4.87
CA SER A 597 -81.52 -50.43 -6.21
C SER A 597 -82.46 -51.64 -6.23
N ILE A 598 -83.58 -51.51 -6.94
CA ILE A 598 -84.58 -52.56 -7.15
C ILE A 598 -84.46 -53.05 -8.60
N VAL A 599 -83.49 -53.92 -8.81
CA VAL A 599 -83.14 -54.42 -10.14
C VAL A 599 -84.15 -55.44 -10.66
N ASN A 600 -84.78 -55.13 -11.79
CA ASN A 600 -85.52 -56.07 -12.63
C ASN A 600 -84.59 -56.73 -13.65
N PHE A 601 -84.08 -57.92 -13.30
CA PHE A 601 -83.11 -58.65 -14.14
C PHE A 601 -83.62 -59.05 -15.53
N ASN A 602 -84.94 -59.03 -15.79
CA ASN A 602 -85.49 -59.30 -17.12
C ASN A 602 -85.43 -58.07 -18.05
N ASN A 603 -85.16 -56.88 -17.51
CA ASN A 603 -85.18 -55.59 -18.20
C ASN A 603 -83.80 -54.90 -18.16
N LEU A 604 -82.72 -55.68 -18.29
CA LEU A 604 -81.36 -55.15 -18.32
C LEU A 604 -80.91 -54.88 -19.76
N THR A 605 -80.33 -53.69 -19.97
CA THR A 605 -79.70 -53.28 -21.24
C THR A 605 -78.24 -52.88 -20.99
N ALA A 606 -77.38 -53.07 -21.99
CA ALA A 606 -75.99 -52.61 -21.95
C ALA A 606 -75.91 -51.07 -21.81
N LEU A 607 -75.04 -50.57 -20.91
CA LEU A 607 -74.79 -49.13 -20.81
C LEU A 607 -74.15 -48.60 -22.10
N GLY A 608 -74.52 -47.39 -22.53
CA GLY A 608 -74.07 -46.81 -23.80
C GLY A 608 -74.95 -47.17 -24.99
N TRP A 609 -76.08 -47.82 -24.77
CA TRP A 609 -77.07 -48.18 -25.79
C TRP A 609 -78.49 -47.86 -25.33
N ASP A 610 -79.30 -47.33 -26.25
CA ASP A 610 -80.74 -47.17 -26.03
C ASP A 610 -81.53 -48.45 -26.38
N LEU A 611 -82.83 -48.46 -26.11
CA LEU A 611 -83.71 -49.61 -26.41
C LEU A 611 -83.87 -49.90 -27.91
N ALA A 612 -83.46 -48.99 -28.79
CA ALA A 612 -83.40 -49.20 -30.24
C ALA A 612 -82.01 -49.66 -30.70
N HIS A 613 -81.09 -49.91 -29.76
CA HIS A 613 -79.70 -50.30 -29.98
C HIS A 613 -78.91 -49.25 -30.78
N LEU A 614 -79.20 -47.96 -30.54
CA LEU A 614 -78.37 -46.84 -31.01
C LEU A 614 -77.37 -46.44 -29.93
N PRO A 615 -76.12 -46.10 -30.30
CA PRO A 615 -75.08 -45.77 -29.34
C PRO A 615 -75.35 -44.42 -28.65
N ARG A 616 -75.17 -44.39 -27.34
CA ARG A 616 -75.31 -43.21 -26.47
C ARG A 616 -73.99 -42.96 -25.75
N LEU A 617 -73.20 -42.03 -26.27
CA LEU A 617 -71.83 -41.76 -25.78
C LEU A 617 -71.81 -40.98 -24.45
N GLU A 618 -72.95 -40.42 -24.06
CA GLU A 618 -73.11 -39.58 -22.87
C GLU A 618 -73.33 -40.42 -21.60
N ASP A 619 -73.86 -41.64 -21.71
CA ASP A 619 -74.25 -42.53 -20.60
C ASP A 619 -73.15 -42.72 -19.55
N PHE A 620 -71.90 -42.88 -19.98
CA PHE A 620 -70.78 -43.07 -19.06
C PHE A 620 -70.45 -41.80 -18.27
N ALA A 621 -70.59 -40.62 -18.88
CA ALA A 621 -70.40 -39.33 -18.23
C ALA A 621 -71.55 -39.00 -17.26
N GLU A 622 -72.78 -39.39 -17.62
CA GLU A 622 -73.94 -39.30 -16.74
C GLU A 622 -73.82 -40.20 -15.52
N LEU A 623 -73.32 -41.44 -15.71
CA LEU A 623 -73.01 -42.33 -14.61
C LEU A 623 -71.93 -41.72 -13.70
N ASP A 624 -70.86 -41.18 -14.28
CA ASP A 624 -69.82 -40.46 -13.52
C ASP A 624 -70.39 -39.30 -12.70
N LEU A 625 -71.29 -38.50 -13.27
CA LEU A 625 -71.97 -37.42 -12.53
C LEU A 625 -72.79 -37.99 -11.38
N ARG A 626 -73.50 -39.09 -11.61
CA ARG A 626 -74.39 -39.71 -10.61
C ARG A 626 -73.62 -40.24 -9.41
N ILE A 627 -72.49 -40.94 -9.62
CA ILE A 627 -71.66 -41.49 -8.53
C ILE A 627 -70.52 -40.55 -8.12
N ASN A 628 -70.56 -39.28 -8.54
CA ASN A 628 -69.58 -38.24 -8.23
C ASN A 628 -68.14 -38.63 -8.62
N MET A 629 -67.93 -39.22 -9.79
CA MET A 629 -66.61 -39.64 -10.29
C MET A 629 -66.07 -38.79 -11.45
N THR A 630 -66.81 -37.77 -11.90
CA THR A 630 -66.49 -36.94 -13.08
C THR A 630 -65.07 -36.37 -13.13
N ASN A 631 -64.52 -35.95 -11.99
CA ASN A 631 -63.20 -35.30 -11.93
C ASN A 631 -62.04 -36.27 -11.60
N LEU A 632 -62.30 -37.58 -11.56
CA LEU A 632 -61.29 -38.58 -11.25
C LEU A 632 -60.59 -39.03 -12.53
N THR A 633 -59.28 -39.27 -12.43
CA THR A 633 -58.47 -39.76 -13.55
C THR A 633 -58.85 -41.18 -13.99
N ASP A 634 -59.47 -41.94 -13.10
CA ASP A 634 -60.02 -43.27 -13.31
C ASP A 634 -61.54 -43.29 -13.10
N SER A 635 -62.24 -42.25 -13.55
CA SER A 635 -63.70 -42.24 -13.64
C SER A 635 -64.25 -43.41 -14.48
N VAL A 636 -65.55 -43.70 -14.40
CA VAL A 636 -66.20 -44.72 -15.24
C VAL A 636 -66.04 -44.38 -16.72
N ASN A 637 -66.27 -43.14 -17.12
CA ASN A 637 -66.09 -42.72 -18.51
C ASN A 637 -64.64 -42.89 -18.98
N SER A 638 -63.66 -42.39 -18.24
CA SER A 638 -62.25 -42.53 -18.61
C SER A 638 -61.76 -43.99 -18.64
N THR A 639 -62.34 -44.84 -17.79
CA THR A 639 -61.98 -46.26 -17.68
C THR A 639 -62.63 -47.10 -18.78
N PHE A 640 -63.93 -46.94 -19.04
CA PHE A 640 -64.68 -47.76 -19.99
C PHE A 640 -64.65 -47.23 -21.42
N THR A 641 -64.31 -45.96 -21.66
CA THR A 641 -64.36 -45.36 -23.01
C THR A 641 -63.00 -44.96 -23.59
N TYR A 642 -62.94 -44.88 -24.92
CA TYR A 642 -61.85 -44.31 -25.71
C TYR A 642 -62.45 -43.52 -26.88
N LEU A 643 -62.09 -42.23 -27.00
CA LEU A 643 -62.66 -41.31 -28.00
C LEU A 643 -64.21 -41.23 -27.97
N GLY A 644 -64.80 -41.41 -26.79
CA GLY A 644 -66.25 -41.31 -26.57
C GLY A 644 -67.03 -42.62 -26.67
N GLY A 645 -66.47 -43.69 -27.26
CA GLY A 645 -67.11 -45.02 -27.32
C GLY A 645 -66.48 -46.04 -26.36
N ALA A 646 -67.19 -47.12 -26.03
CA ALA A 646 -66.66 -48.15 -25.13
C ALA A 646 -65.41 -48.84 -25.72
N ARG A 647 -64.44 -49.17 -24.87
CA ARG A 647 -63.14 -49.76 -25.25
C ARG A 647 -63.26 -51.17 -25.80
N SER A 648 -64.17 -51.95 -25.24
CA SER A 648 -64.35 -53.37 -25.55
C SER A 648 -65.78 -53.79 -25.22
N PHE A 649 -66.22 -54.87 -25.85
CA PHE A 649 -67.57 -55.39 -25.72
C PHE A 649 -67.53 -56.90 -25.45
N SER A 650 -68.50 -57.40 -24.67
CA SER A 650 -68.73 -58.83 -24.47
C SER A 650 -70.23 -59.11 -24.40
N ASN A 651 -70.62 -60.33 -24.74
CA ASN A 651 -72.02 -60.76 -24.69
C ASN A 651 -72.27 -61.55 -23.41
N PHE A 652 -73.37 -61.26 -22.74
CA PHE A 652 -73.77 -61.95 -21.50
C PHE A 652 -75.12 -62.63 -21.70
N THR A 653 -75.29 -63.79 -21.07
CA THR A 653 -76.59 -64.46 -20.99
C THR A 653 -77.05 -64.37 -19.54
N VAL A 654 -78.17 -63.68 -19.30
CA VAL A 654 -78.74 -63.42 -17.98
C VAL A 654 -80.17 -63.99 -17.96
N PHE A 655 -80.43 -64.97 -17.11
CA PHE A 655 -81.68 -65.73 -16.99
C PHE A 655 -82.22 -66.25 -18.34
N ASN A 656 -81.34 -66.81 -19.17
CA ASN A 656 -81.60 -67.25 -20.56
C ASN A 656 -81.89 -66.13 -21.57
N TYR A 657 -81.74 -64.86 -21.21
CA TYR A 657 -81.81 -63.71 -22.11
C TYR A 657 -80.41 -63.24 -22.51
N GLY A 658 -80.16 -63.11 -23.82
CA GLY A 658 -78.89 -62.62 -24.35
C GLY A 658 -78.84 -61.10 -24.38
N ILE A 659 -77.89 -60.50 -23.66
CA ILE A 659 -77.56 -59.08 -23.73
C ILE A 659 -76.28 -58.93 -24.55
N LEU A 660 -76.39 -58.25 -25.69
CA LEU A 660 -75.29 -58.06 -26.64
C LEU A 660 -74.55 -56.76 -26.38
N ASP A 661 -73.28 -56.71 -26.80
CA ASP A 661 -72.46 -55.49 -26.83
C ASP A 661 -72.39 -54.76 -25.48
N VAL A 662 -72.25 -55.52 -24.39
CA VAL A 662 -72.05 -54.98 -23.05
C VAL A 662 -70.65 -54.36 -22.99
N PRO A 663 -70.51 -53.07 -22.64
CA PRO A 663 -69.19 -52.45 -22.50
C PRO A 663 -68.44 -53.10 -21.34
N VAL A 664 -67.22 -53.58 -21.59
CA VAL A 664 -66.42 -54.30 -20.60
C VAL A 664 -65.03 -53.73 -20.43
N ILE A 665 -64.50 -53.90 -19.23
CA ILE A 665 -63.07 -53.79 -18.93
C ILE A 665 -62.58 -55.10 -18.31
N ASN A 666 -61.27 -55.33 -18.35
CA ASN A 666 -60.66 -56.36 -17.53
C ASN A 666 -60.89 -56.01 -16.05
N SER A 667 -61.42 -56.96 -15.28
CA SER A 667 -61.67 -56.76 -13.85
C SER A 667 -60.36 -56.49 -13.09
N THR A 668 -59.27 -57.07 -13.56
CA THR A 668 -57.93 -57.00 -12.96
C THR A 668 -56.86 -56.87 -14.05
N ASN A 669 -55.68 -57.47 -13.86
CA ASN A 669 -54.56 -57.47 -14.79
C ASN A 669 -54.63 -58.58 -15.87
N ASN A 670 -55.73 -59.35 -15.93
CA ASN A 670 -55.92 -60.42 -16.92
C ASN A 670 -57.18 -60.19 -17.76
N SER A 671 -57.27 -60.84 -18.91
CA SER A 671 -58.45 -60.76 -19.81
C SER A 671 -59.46 -61.90 -19.59
N VAL A 672 -59.23 -62.77 -18.59
CA VAL A 672 -60.12 -63.90 -18.28
C VAL A 672 -61.39 -63.39 -17.63
N PHE A 673 -61.23 -62.51 -16.64
CA PHE A 673 -62.34 -61.89 -15.92
C PHE A 673 -62.56 -60.48 -16.42
N GLN A 674 -63.77 -60.24 -16.92
CA GLN A 674 -64.21 -58.95 -17.41
C GLN A 674 -65.38 -58.44 -16.57
N THR A 675 -65.39 -57.15 -16.27
CA THR A 675 -66.53 -56.48 -15.66
C THR A 675 -67.24 -55.63 -16.70
N GLY A 676 -68.52 -55.88 -16.89
CA GLY A 676 -69.41 -55.11 -17.75
C GLY A 676 -70.36 -54.21 -16.97
N ILE A 677 -71.01 -53.27 -17.66
CA ILE A 677 -72.01 -52.37 -17.08
C ILE A 677 -73.34 -52.50 -17.83
N LEU A 678 -74.39 -52.72 -17.05
CA LEU A 678 -75.79 -52.79 -17.47
C LEU A 678 -76.60 -51.73 -16.72
N TRP A 679 -77.77 -51.38 -17.24
CA TRP A 679 -78.76 -50.56 -16.56
C TRP A 679 -80.14 -51.18 -16.67
N ASP A 680 -80.98 -50.95 -15.66
CA ASP A 680 -82.36 -51.41 -15.62
C ASP A 680 -83.28 -50.39 -16.29
N HIS A 681 -83.90 -50.78 -17.40
CA HIS A 681 -84.80 -49.91 -18.15
C HIS A 681 -86.27 -49.97 -17.69
N SER A 682 -86.55 -50.65 -16.56
CA SER A 682 -87.88 -50.70 -15.95
C SER A 682 -88.22 -49.46 -15.12
N ASP A 683 -87.21 -48.66 -14.75
CA ASP A 683 -87.34 -47.35 -14.11
C ASP A 683 -87.83 -46.28 -15.11
N GLU A 684 -88.41 -45.17 -14.60
CA GLU A 684 -89.25 -44.23 -15.37
C GLU A 684 -88.77 -43.92 -16.83
N ASN A 685 -89.69 -44.20 -17.76
CA ASN A 685 -89.59 -44.24 -19.23
C ASN A 685 -88.85 -43.07 -19.91
N GLN A 686 -87.60 -43.26 -20.33
CA GLN A 686 -86.98 -42.46 -21.41
C GLN A 686 -86.17 -43.25 -22.46
N GLY A 687 -86.24 -44.58 -22.48
CA GLY A 687 -85.68 -45.40 -23.57
C GLY A 687 -84.15 -45.39 -23.71
N GLN A 688 -83.44 -44.58 -22.92
CA GLN A 688 -82.00 -44.49 -22.78
C GLN A 688 -81.66 -44.26 -21.31
N PHE A 689 -80.40 -44.53 -20.92
CA PHE A 689 -79.89 -44.14 -19.62
C PHE A 689 -79.82 -42.61 -19.53
N ASN A 690 -80.18 -42.05 -18.38
CA ASN A 690 -80.06 -40.61 -18.09
C ASN A 690 -79.58 -40.35 -16.64
N GLY A 691 -79.07 -41.39 -15.97
CA GLY A 691 -78.61 -41.34 -14.59
C GLY A 691 -79.68 -41.51 -13.51
N THR A 692 -80.95 -41.73 -13.86
CA THR A 692 -82.00 -42.06 -12.86
C THR A 692 -82.28 -43.55 -12.72
N GLN A 693 -81.84 -44.37 -13.67
CA GLN A 693 -82.05 -45.81 -13.68
C GLN A 693 -81.04 -46.54 -12.77
N ASP A 694 -81.42 -47.70 -12.27
CA ASP A 694 -80.54 -48.58 -11.52
C ASP A 694 -79.43 -49.18 -12.40
N VAL A 695 -78.20 -49.21 -11.86
CA VAL A 695 -77.00 -49.68 -12.57
C VAL A 695 -76.53 -51.00 -11.99
N VAL A 696 -76.16 -51.92 -12.88
CA VAL A 696 -75.71 -53.26 -12.52
C VAL A 696 -74.37 -53.54 -13.18
N PHE A 697 -73.35 -53.79 -12.36
CA PHE A 697 -72.08 -54.32 -12.83
C PHE A 697 -72.17 -55.84 -12.91
N ILE A 698 -71.65 -56.44 -13.98
CA ILE A 698 -71.75 -57.87 -14.26
C ILE A 698 -70.38 -58.47 -14.57
N SER A 699 -70.11 -59.68 -14.08
CA SER A 699 -68.93 -60.47 -14.48
C SER A 699 -69.28 -61.94 -14.65
N LYS A 700 -68.69 -62.61 -15.64
CA LYS A 700 -68.91 -64.04 -15.88
C LYS A 700 -68.19 -64.88 -14.84
N ILE A 701 -68.84 -65.98 -14.46
CA ILE A 701 -68.22 -67.03 -13.67
C ILE A 701 -67.42 -67.92 -14.63
N VAL A 702 -66.13 -68.08 -14.37
CA VAL A 702 -65.23 -68.95 -15.13
C VAL A 702 -64.56 -69.91 -14.15
N SER A 703 -65.04 -71.16 -14.10
CA SER A 703 -64.64 -72.13 -13.07
C SER A 703 -63.13 -72.39 -13.02
N SER A 704 -62.56 -72.24 -11.82
CA SER A 704 -61.17 -72.46 -11.45
C SER A 704 -60.15 -71.81 -12.42
N ALA A 705 -60.47 -70.63 -12.94
CA ALA A 705 -59.57 -69.94 -13.86
C ALA A 705 -58.50 -69.14 -13.10
N TYR A 706 -57.33 -68.96 -13.73
CA TYR A 706 -56.21 -68.24 -13.14
C TYR A 706 -56.40 -66.73 -13.31
N GLY A 707 -56.65 -66.03 -12.20
CA GLY A 707 -56.82 -64.59 -12.10
C GLY A 707 -55.64 -63.86 -11.45
N GLN A 708 -55.84 -62.59 -11.07
CA GLN A 708 -54.85 -61.81 -10.30
C GLN A 708 -54.62 -62.41 -8.91
N TYR A 709 -55.67 -63.00 -8.31
CA TYR A 709 -55.64 -63.51 -6.93
C TYR A 709 -55.43 -65.02 -6.84
N GLY A 710 -54.92 -65.65 -7.90
CA GLY A 710 -54.75 -67.10 -8.00
C GLY A 710 -55.92 -67.77 -8.73
N ASN A 711 -56.21 -69.04 -8.41
CA ASN A 711 -57.33 -69.75 -9.02
C ASN A 711 -58.63 -69.32 -8.34
N VAL A 712 -59.50 -68.65 -9.09
CA VAL A 712 -60.78 -68.11 -8.63
C VAL A 712 -61.86 -68.38 -9.68
N ASP A 713 -63.13 -68.25 -9.30
CA ASP A 713 -64.26 -68.45 -10.21
C ASP A 713 -64.80 -67.13 -10.77
N PHE A 714 -64.57 -66.02 -10.09
CA PHE A 714 -64.90 -64.68 -10.59
C PHE A 714 -63.94 -63.62 -10.05
N GLU A 715 -63.75 -62.56 -10.83
CA GLU A 715 -63.21 -61.28 -10.38
C GLU A 715 -64.11 -60.18 -10.94
N ILE A 716 -64.61 -59.29 -10.09
CA ILE A 716 -65.46 -58.17 -10.48
C ILE A 716 -64.88 -56.87 -9.90
N ARG A 717 -64.82 -55.83 -10.73
CA ARG A 717 -64.28 -54.53 -10.37
C ARG A 717 -65.36 -53.46 -10.50
N ILE A 718 -65.75 -52.90 -9.38
CA ILE A 718 -66.84 -51.92 -9.30
C ILE A 718 -66.35 -50.58 -8.76
N PRO A 719 -66.98 -49.46 -9.15
CA PRO A 719 -66.71 -48.17 -8.54
C PRO A 719 -66.92 -48.24 -7.03
N SER A 720 -65.96 -47.73 -6.24
CA SER A 720 -66.08 -47.65 -4.78
C SER A 720 -67.23 -46.74 -4.35
N ARG A 721 -67.66 -45.81 -5.22
CA ARG A 721 -68.83 -44.94 -5.03
C ARG A 721 -70.15 -45.54 -5.55
N LEU A 722 -70.16 -46.81 -5.99
CA LEU A 722 -71.39 -47.49 -6.40
C LEU A 722 -72.41 -47.55 -5.26
N SER A 723 -71.94 -47.68 -4.02
CA SER A 723 -72.75 -47.68 -2.80
C SER A 723 -73.37 -46.33 -2.44
N ALA A 724 -73.27 -45.33 -3.32
CA ALA A 724 -73.75 -43.97 -3.08
C ALA A 724 -74.80 -43.53 -4.12
N LEU A 725 -75.40 -44.47 -4.87
CA LEU A 725 -76.37 -44.18 -5.91
C LEU A 725 -77.67 -43.59 -5.35
N ALA A 726 -78.11 -44.01 -4.15
CA ALA A 726 -79.31 -43.49 -3.49
C ALA A 726 -79.06 -42.61 -2.24
N LEU A 727 -77.99 -42.84 -1.47
CA LEU A 727 -77.68 -42.14 -0.21
C LEU A 727 -76.17 -41.91 -0.01
N PRO A 728 -75.74 -40.92 0.81
CA PRO A 728 -74.31 -40.65 1.05
C PRO A 728 -73.53 -41.78 1.76
N GLU A 729 -74.21 -42.72 2.41
CA GLU A 729 -73.66 -43.90 3.08
C GLU A 729 -74.52 -45.14 2.76
N GLY A 730 -74.43 -45.68 1.55
CA GLY A 730 -75.09 -46.95 1.17
C GLY A 730 -74.12 -48.14 1.19
N SER A 731 -74.59 -49.29 0.73
CA SER A 731 -73.82 -50.53 0.61
C SER A 731 -73.97 -51.14 -0.78
N VAL A 732 -73.13 -52.11 -1.16
CA VAL A 732 -73.28 -52.83 -2.45
C VAL A 732 -73.91 -54.20 -2.19
N LYS A 733 -74.94 -54.54 -2.94
CA LYS A 733 -75.50 -55.90 -2.99
C LYS A 733 -74.87 -56.69 -4.13
N PHE A 734 -74.44 -57.91 -3.81
CA PHE A 734 -73.98 -58.88 -4.79
C PHE A 734 -75.05 -59.94 -5.03
N TYR A 735 -75.31 -60.26 -6.29
CA TYR A 735 -76.18 -61.36 -6.70
C TYR A 735 -75.37 -62.38 -7.49
N THR A 736 -75.78 -63.64 -7.43
CA THR A 736 -75.22 -64.70 -8.26
C THR A 736 -76.34 -65.39 -9.03
N GLU A 737 -76.08 -65.63 -10.30
CA GLU A 737 -76.88 -66.49 -11.16
C GLU A 737 -76.03 -67.72 -11.49
N LEU A 738 -76.63 -68.90 -11.34
CA LEU A 738 -76.06 -70.17 -11.76
C LEU A 738 -77.06 -70.85 -12.70
N SER A 739 -76.60 -71.24 -13.88
CA SER A 739 -77.37 -71.89 -14.94
C SER A 739 -76.81 -73.25 -15.31
#